data_AF-I0Z4Z2-F1
#
_entry.id   AF-I0Z4Z2-F1
#
_cell.length_a   1.000
_cell.length_b   1.000
_cell.length_c   1.000
_cell.angle_alpha   90.00
_cell.angle_beta   90.00
_cell.angle_gamma   90.00
#
_symmetry.space_group_name_H-M   'P 1'
#
loop_
_entity.id
_entity.type
_entity.pdbx_description
1 polymer ?
#
loop_
_entity_poly.entity_id
_entity_poly.type
_entity_poly.pdbx_seq_one_letter_code
_entity_poly.pdbx_strand_id
1 'polypeptide(L)'
;MRDGRSLISRPEAGPSGRSMTTASTAATAQAEAVRSHEEEAQALQDYVKRRIDLFDQYKNREVEAVEKAKAENVPIRVTLPDGTTREGVKGVTTPQDIVGTLSRSLAKKALAAKVDGEVYDIFRPLDGDCQLQILTFEDPDGKETFWHSSAHVLGEALESCFGAKLTIGPALEEGFYYDCYLGDRTLTEADRPILEKRIEEIVKERQDFERVEVTRDEALSMFAENPFKEEIIRGLPQDATISLYRCGPMVDLCHGPHLPNTGLLRASAVSAMNRAFWRANVNREPLQRVYGITFPDAASMKDYQHRMEEARKRDHRAIGVQQELFFFDRLSPGSCFFQPNGARIYNNLVELIREKYWEYEYEEVVTPNLYNFELWERSGHADHYKDNMFLVDIEEQQFGLKPMNCPGHCLMFGHRLRSYRELPIRMADFGVLHRNEFSGALQGLTRVRRFQQDDAHVFCRPDQVMSEVSSCLRMLDEVYAVFGLTYKAALSTRPDSYLGTLEQWDAAEAALTQALDATGKAWELNEADGAFYGPKIDITVFDALRRKFQCATIQLDFQLPVRFDLQYKGASEAFERPVIVHRAILGSVERMLAILTENFAGKWPLWLSPRQVIVVPISEASVGYARRVRAQLRAAKLHVEVDDSDRKMQKKVREAQLAQFNYILVVGEKEEAEGTVNVRTRDNIVHGMHALDAELMISSMQRCSGVLARQLLARTAAHPSLAPSLASALAPVACACSFSNLTLAPAQPSKLLSTPLHTSSKSWQQASLSEEPHHEHMRINEEAGTAKDKTYQEGYIAPHPGSDSKDAGDSYLLMHPVYNKEYLESIYPRHKTPEKWSEKTGFWAVTAMRWSFDKITGYGPNMNEGKWLQRIVFLETVAGVPGMVGGMLRHMRSLRVMERDHGWIHTLLEEAENERMHLLTFLKLRQPGPLVRAGVLLTQGVFFNLYFFFYMLSPKHCHAFIGYLEEEAVKTYTHAIADIDNGKLPEWADKPAPDLAKFYWKMSEDATMRDLLLNVRADEACHSHVNHTFSELKQSDDNPFVKGNHEIA
;
A
#
# COMPACT_ATOMS: atom_id res chain seq x y z
N MET A 1 35.97 -36.60 -40.15
CA MET A 1 36.17 -36.74 -41.62
C MET A 1 34.80 -36.82 -42.27
N ARG A 2 34.61 -36.16 -43.43
CA ARG A 2 33.60 -36.36 -44.51
C ARG A 2 32.20 -36.91 -44.17
N ASP A 3 31.09 -36.55 -44.81
CA ASP A 3 30.61 -35.55 -45.77
C ASP A 3 29.24 -36.14 -46.21
N GLY A 4 28.20 -35.35 -46.53
CA GLY A 4 26.89 -35.96 -46.86
C GLY A 4 25.73 -34.98 -47.00
N ARG A 5 25.42 -34.59 -48.24
CA ARG A 5 24.41 -33.56 -48.56
C ARG A 5 22.99 -34.13 -48.71
N SER A 6 22.02 -33.24 -48.49
CA SER A 6 20.61 -33.40 -48.87
C SER A 6 20.42 -33.57 -50.38
N LEU A 7 19.39 -34.31 -50.79
CA LEU A 7 18.81 -34.26 -52.13
C LEU A 7 17.30 -34.03 -52.09
N ILE A 8 16.80 -33.42 -53.16
CA ILE A 8 15.47 -32.79 -53.29
C ILE A 8 14.59 -33.65 -54.22
N SER A 9 13.28 -33.70 -53.95
CA SER A 9 12.27 -33.94 -54.98
C SER A 9 11.12 -32.94 -54.86
N ARG A 10 10.50 -32.59 -56.00
CA ARG A 10 9.49 -31.52 -56.15
C ARG A 10 8.07 -32.03 -55.90
N PRO A 11 7.11 -31.15 -55.54
CA PRO A 11 5.68 -31.47 -55.54
C PRO A 11 5.06 -31.35 -56.93
N GLU A 12 4.06 -32.19 -57.23
CA GLU A 12 3.09 -31.99 -58.32
C GLU A 12 1.84 -31.25 -57.81
N ALA A 13 1.04 -30.69 -58.72
CA ALA A 13 0.03 -29.69 -58.41
C ALA A 13 -1.41 -30.09 -58.77
N GLY A 14 -2.36 -29.70 -57.93
CA GLY A 14 -3.78 -29.55 -58.28
C GLY A 14 -4.75 -29.81 -57.10
N PRO A 15 -5.93 -29.18 -57.06
CA PRO A 15 -6.35 -27.91 -57.65
C PRO A 15 -6.69 -26.82 -56.60
N SER A 16 -6.81 -25.58 -57.05
CA SER A 16 -7.11 -24.40 -56.22
C SER A 16 -8.52 -24.38 -55.62
N GLY A 17 -8.66 -24.09 -54.32
CA GLY A 17 -9.99 -24.04 -53.70
C GLY A 17 -10.13 -23.56 -52.25
N ARG A 18 -9.30 -22.63 -51.74
CA ARG A 18 -9.56 -21.88 -50.48
C ARG A 18 -8.55 -20.74 -50.27
N SER A 19 -8.94 -19.49 -50.56
CA SER A 19 -8.13 -18.29 -50.25
C SER A 19 -8.98 -16.99 -50.15
N MET A 20 -10.23 -17.09 -49.70
CA MET A 20 -11.10 -15.90 -49.51
C MET A 20 -11.70 -15.76 -48.10
N THR A 21 -11.75 -16.83 -47.30
CA THR A 21 -12.45 -16.82 -46.01
C THR A 21 -11.62 -16.27 -44.84
N THR A 22 -10.30 -16.48 -44.83
CA THR A 22 -9.42 -16.00 -43.73
C THR A 22 -9.05 -14.52 -43.83
N ALA A 23 -9.02 -13.95 -45.04
CA ALA A 23 -8.88 -12.50 -45.23
C ALA A 23 -10.19 -11.77 -44.86
N SER A 24 -11.34 -12.40 -45.11
CA SER A 24 -12.65 -11.84 -44.76
C SER A 24 -12.83 -11.65 -43.26
N THR A 25 -12.57 -12.67 -42.44
CA THR A 25 -12.80 -12.57 -40.98
C THR A 25 -11.87 -11.58 -40.29
N ALA A 26 -10.61 -11.47 -40.74
CA ALA A 26 -9.69 -10.45 -40.25
C ALA A 26 -10.15 -9.03 -40.65
N ALA A 27 -10.65 -8.85 -41.87
CA ALA A 27 -11.22 -7.58 -42.32
C ALA A 27 -12.51 -7.21 -41.57
N THR A 28 -13.39 -8.18 -41.26
CA THR A 28 -14.61 -7.93 -40.47
C THR A 28 -14.29 -7.51 -39.04
N ALA A 29 -13.40 -8.23 -38.33
CA ALA A 29 -13.00 -7.87 -36.98
C ALA A 29 -12.30 -6.49 -36.93
N GLN A 30 -11.51 -6.17 -37.96
CA GLN A 30 -10.88 -4.86 -38.09
C GLN A 30 -11.88 -3.75 -38.43
N ALA A 31 -12.94 -4.05 -39.21
CA ALA A 31 -14.02 -3.11 -39.49
C ALA A 31 -14.92 -2.88 -38.28
N GLU A 32 -15.20 -3.91 -37.47
CA GLU A 32 -15.97 -3.79 -36.22
C GLU A 32 -15.22 -2.96 -35.17
N ALA A 33 -13.91 -3.18 -35.01
CA ALA A 33 -13.06 -2.37 -34.12
C ALA A 33 -12.88 -0.91 -34.59
N VAL A 34 -12.93 -0.66 -35.90
CA VAL A 34 -12.98 0.71 -36.44
C VAL A 34 -14.33 1.35 -36.13
N ARG A 35 -15.43 0.62 -36.32
CA ARG A 35 -16.79 1.15 -36.07
C ARG A 35 -17.03 1.49 -34.60
N SER A 36 -16.54 0.66 -33.66
CA SER A 36 -16.63 0.98 -32.23
C SER A 36 -15.84 2.23 -31.85
N HIS A 37 -14.66 2.45 -32.44
CA HIS A 37 -13.89 3.68 -32.23
C HIS A 37 -14.54 4.92 -32.84
N GLU A 38 -15.23 4.80 -33.97
CA GLU A 38 -16.02 5.89 -34.55
C GLU A 38 -17.23 6.25 -33.67
N GLU A 39 -17.91 5.24 -33.11
CA GLU A 39 -19.02 5.41 -32.16
C GLU A 39 -18.56 6.10 -30.85
N GLU A 40 -17.41 5.69 -30.28
CA GLU A 40 -16.79 6.35 -29.11
C GLU A 40 -16.37 7.80 -29.39
N ALA A 41 -15.77 8.07 -30.56
CA ALA A 41 -15.32 9.40 -30.95
C ALA A 41 -16.49 10.37 -31.20
N GLN A 42 -17.62 9.87 -31.72
CA GLN A 42 -18.84 10.67 -31.86
C GLN A 42 -19.44 11.00 -30.49
N ALA A 43 -19.54 10.02 -29.59
CA ALA A 43 -20.05 10.24 -28.24
C ALA A 43 -19.22 11.28 -27.47
N LEU A 44 -17.89 11.27 -27.63
CA LEU A 44 -16.97 12.30 -27.11
C LEU A 44 -17.32 13.70 -27.63
N GLN A 45 -17.49 13.86 -28.94
CA GLN A 45 -17.86 15.16 -29.53
C GLN A 45 -19.22 15.66 -29.04
N ASP A 46 -20.21 14.77 -28.90
CA ASP A 46 -21.56 15.11 -28.48
C ASP A 46 -21.60 15.64 -27.03
N TYR A 47 -20.93 14.98 -26.09
CA TYR A 47 -20.90 15.46 -24.70
C TYR A 47 -20.01 16.69 -24.51
N VAL A 48 -18.87 16.79 -25.21
CA VAL A 48 -17.99 17.98 -25.17
C VAL A 48 -18.77 19.20 -25.65
N LYS A 49 -19.49 19.08 -26.77
CA LYS A 49 -20.36 20.14 -27.27
C LYS A 49 -21.43 20.52 -26.24
N ARG A 50 -22.10 19.54 -25.63
CA ARG A 50 -23.10 19.79 -24.57
C ARG A 50 -22.50 20.54 -23.37
N ARG A 51 -21.30 20.19 -22.91
CA ARG A 51 -20.62 20.91 -21.81
C ARG A 51 -20.35 22.36 -22.20
N ILE A 52 -19.89 22.62 -23.44
CA ILE A 52 -19.65 23.97 -23.95
C ILE A 52 -20.95 24.78 -24.03
N ASP A 53 -22.01 24.23 -24.64
CA ASP A 53 -23.31 24.91 -24.79
C ASP A 53 -23.90 25.30 -23.41
N LEU A 54 -23.79 24.41 -22.41
CA LEU A 54 -24.18 24.69 -21.02
C LEU A 54 -23.26 25.70 -20.32
N PHE A 55 -21.95 25.61 -20.53
CA PHE A 55 -20.98 26.54 -19.94
C PHE A 55 -21.21 27.96 -20.44
N ASP A 56 -21.37 28.14 -21.75
CA ASP A 56 -21.66 29.44 -22.37
C ASP A 56 -23.01 29.99 -21.87
N GLN A 57 -24.03 29.15 -21.69
CA GLN A 57 -25.31 29.52 -21.06
C GLN A 57 -25.11 30.06 -19.63
N TYR A 58 -24.35 29.34 -18.79
CA TYR A 58 -24.11 29.77 -17.41
C TYR A 58 -23.24 31.03 -17.35
N LYS A 59 -22.25 31.16 -18.25
CA LYS A 59 -21.32 32.28 -18.29
C LYS A 59 -22.01 33.60 -18.65
N ASN A 60 -23.03 33.57 -19.50
CA ASN A 60 -23.85 34.75 -19.80
C ASN A 60 -24.48 35.38 -18.55
N ARG A 61 -24.82 34.60 -17.51
CA ARG A 61 -25.35 35.13 -16.23
C ARG A 61 -24.34 35.99 -15.50
N GLU A 62 -23.06 35.60 -15.51
CA GLU A 62 -21.99 36.39 -14.92
C GLU A 62 -21.72 37.66 -15.72
N VAL A 63 -21.79 37.60 -17.06
CA VAL A 63 -21.66 38.77 -17.92
C VAL A 63 -22.78 39.78 -17.63
N GLU A 64 -24.03 39.33 -17.51
CA GLU A 64 -25.16 40.18 -17.11
C GLU A 64 -24.97 40.78 -15.70
N ALA A 65 -24.44 40.01 -14.74
CA ALA A 65 -24.12 40.50 -13.40
C ALA A 65 -23.03 41.57 -13.40
N VAL A 66 -21.97 41.40 -14.21
CA VAL A 66 -20.90 42.39 -14.39
C VAL A 66 -21.40 43.67 -15.08
N GLU A 67 -22.25 43.57 -16.11
CA GLU A 67 -22.87 44.76 -16.72
C GLU A 67 -23.82 45.48 -15.76
N LYS A 68 -24.55 44.76 -14.91
CA LYS A 68 -25.33 45.36 -13.81
C LYS A 68 -24.44 46.07 -12.80
N ALA A 69 -23.32 45.45 -12.39
CA ALA A 69 -22.36 46.05 -11.47
C ALA A 69 -21.69 47.32 -12.06
N LYS A 70 -21.40 47.34 -13.37
CA LYS A 70 -20.95 48.54 -14.10
C LYS A 70 -21.99 49.67 -14.05
N ALA A 71 -23.27 49.35 -14.13
CA ALA A 71 -24.36 50.33 -14.05
C ALA A 71 -24.57 50.85 -12.61
N GLU A 72 -24.37 50.01 -11.59
CA GLU A 72 -24.43 50.40 -10.17
C GLU A 72 -23.20 51.23 -9.73
N ASN A 73 -22.04 50.99 -10.34
CA ASN A 73 -20.80 51.77 -10.18
C ASN A 73 -20.39 52.04 -8.72
N VAL A 74 -20.52 51.02 -7.87
CA VAL A 74 -20.17 51.10 -6.44
C VAL A 74 -18.64 51.12 -6.30
N PRO A 75 -18.03 52.19 -5.74
CA PRO A 75 -16.58 52.29 -5.64
C PRO A 75 -16.03 51.37 -4.55
N ILE A 76 -14.85 50.80 -4.81
CA ILE A 76 -14.06 50.00 -3.86
C ILE A 76 -12.62 50.50 -3.76
N ARG A 77 -11.97 50.21 -2.64
CA ARG A 77 -10.57 50.53 -2.36
C ARG A 77 -9.73 49.26 -2.28
N VAL A 78 -8.81 49.11 -3.23
CA VAL A 78 -7.83 48.03 -3.27
C VAL A 78 -6.52 48.52 -2.65
N THR A 79 -6.02 47.82 -1.62
CA THR A 79 -4.78 48.17 -0.91
C THR A 79 -3.65 47.23 -1.34
N LEU A 80 -2.50 47.79 -1.71
CA LEU A 80 -1.34 47.03 -2.18
C LEU A 80 -0.32 46.81 -1.04
N PRO A 81 0.66 45.88 -1.17
CA PRO A 81 1.57 45.52 -0.08
C PRO A 81 2.55 46.64 0.30
N ASP A 82 2.69 47.67 -0.54
CA ASP A 82 3.46 48.89 -0.26
C ASP A 82 2.64 49.95 0.51
N GLY A 83 1.40 49.62 0.89
CA GLY A 83 0.45 50.52 1.55
C GLY A 83 -0.23 51.52 0.62
N THR A 84 0.04 51.48 -0.70
CA THR A 84 -0.65 52.34 -1.65
C THR A 84 -2.05 51.82 -1.95
N THR A 85 -3.00 52.73 -2.16
CA THR A 85 -4.40 52.39 -2.44
C THR A 85 -4.78 52.75 -3.87
N ARG A 86 -5.63 51.92 -4.49
CA ARG A 86 -6.22 52.14 -5.82
C ARG A 86 -7.74 52.11 -5.71
N GLU A 87 -8.40 52.91 -6.53
CA GLU A 87 -9.84 52.89 -6.67
C GLU A 87 -10.24 51.89 -7.76
N GLY A 88 -11.32 51.15 -7.49
CA GLY A 88 -11.95 50.23 -8.43
C GLY A 88 -13.47 50.30 -8.31
N VAL A 89 -14.15 49.44 -9.05
CA VAL A 89 -15.62 49.29 -9.03
C VAL A 89 -15.95 47.85 -8.64
N LYS A 90 -16.80 47.69 -7.61
CA LYS A 90 -17.26 46.39 -7.10
C LYS A 90 -17.86 45.55 -8.23
N GLY A 91 -17.49 44.28 -8.31
CA GLY A 91 -18.03 43.34 -9.30
C GLY A 91 -17.59 43.64 -10.75
N VAL A 92 -16.62 44.54 -10.94
CA VAL A 92 -16.13 44.93 -12.28
C VAL A 92 -14.61 44.93 -12.35
N THR A 93 -13.94 45.59 -11.39
CA THR A 93 -12.48 45.68 -11.38
C THR A 93 -11.86 44.34 -11.01
N THR A 94 -10.92 43.87 -11.82
CA THR A 94 -10.16 42.64 -11.60
C THR A 94 -8.77 42.95 -11.02
N PRO A 95 -8.09 41.98 -10.39
CA PRO A 95 -6.67 42.09 -10.08
C PRO A 95 -5.83 42.55 -11.26
N GLN A 96 -6.07 42.02 -12.47
CA GLN A 96 -5.29 42.34 -13.67
C GLN A 96 -5.41 43.82 -14.08
N ASP A 97 -6.58 44.43 -13.92
CA ASP A 97 -6.77 45.86 -14.17
C ASP A 97 -5.85 46.69 -13.25
N ILE A 98 -5.81 46.34 -11.97
CA ILE A 98 -4.94 46.99 -10.98
C ILE A 98 -3.47 46.80 -11.36
N VAL A 99 -3.01 45.57 -11.68
CA VAL A 99 -1.61 45.34 -12.09
C VAL A 99 -1.24 46.10 -13.37
N GLY A 100 -2.20 46.21 -14.31
CA GLY A 100 -2.07 46.98 -15.54
C GLY A 100 -1.70 48.45 -15.30
N THR A 101 -2.22 49.05 -14.22
CA THR A 101 -1.87 50.43 -13.81
C THR A 101 -0.48 50.55 -13.16
N LEU A 102 0.02 49.48 -12.54
CA LEU A 102 1.31 49.47 -11.82
C LEU A 102 2.49 49.28 -12.78
N SER A 103 2.48 48.20 -13.57
CA SER A 103 3.57 47.88 -14.48
C SER A 103 3.17 46.87 -15.54
N ARG A 104 3.36 47.24 -16.82
CA ARG A 104 3.21 46.33 -17.96
C ARG A 104 4.15 45.11 -17.92
N SER A 105 5.23 45.16 -17.14
CA SER A 105 6.11 44.00 -16.94
C SER A 105 5.62 43.07 -15.85
N LEU A 106 4.91 43.59 -14.83
CA LEU A 106 4.32 42.78 -13.77
C LEU A 106 3.01 42.13 -14.28
N ALA A 107 2.16 42.88 -14.99
CA ALA A 107 0.93 42.38 -15.61
C ALA A 107 1.12 41.26 -16.65
N LYS A 108 2.36 41.05 -17.13
CA LYS A 108 2.76 39.93 -18.00
C LYS A 108 3.36 38.73 -17.26
N LYS A 109 3.66 38.89 -15.96
CA LYS A 109 4.24 37.87 -15.07
C LYS A 109 3.26 37.41 -13.99
N ALA A 110 2.20 38.18 -13.74
CA ALA A 110 1.11 37.84 -12.85
C ALA A 110 0.48 36.51 -13.32
N LEU A 111 0.40 35.55 -12.40
CA LEU A 111 -0.22 34.25 -12.60
C LEU A 111 -1.57 34.21 -11.88
N ALA A 112 -1.61 34.74 -10.66
CA ALA A 112 -2.78 34.85 -9.81
C ALA A 112 -2.63 36.08 -8.90
N ALA A 113 -3.63 36.32 -8.05
CA ALA A 113 -3.53 37.27 -6.95
C ALA A 113 -3.83 36.59 -5.62
N LYS A 114 -3.49 37.27 -4.52
CA LYS A 114 -3.95 36.97 -3.18
C LYS A 114 -4.83 38.13 -2.71
N VAL A 115 -6.09 37.85 -2.41
CA VAL A 115 -7.12 38.81 -2.01
C VAL A 115 -7.49 38.51 -0.56
N ASP A 116 -7.17 39.42 0.36
CA ASP A 116 -7.39 39.28 1.81
C ASP A 116 -6.86 37.98 2.45
N GLY A 117 -5.89 37.33 1.80
CA GLY A 117 -5.27 36.08 2.24
C GLY A 117 -5.65 34.85 1.42
N GLU A 118 -6.68 34.93 0.57
CA GLU A 118 -7.10 33.82 -0.31
C GLU A 118 -6.52 33.95 -1.73
N VAL A 119 -6.19 32.83 -2.36
CA VAL A 119 -5.65 32.82 -3.73
C VAL A 119 -6.80 32.97 -4.75
N TYR A 120 -6.64 33.87 -5.72
CA TYR A 120 -7.72 34.41 -6.54
C TYR A 120 -7.29 34.53 -8.01
N ASP A 121 -8.18 34.23 -8.97
CA ASP A 121 -7.87 34.35 -10.39
C ASP A 121 -7.60 35.82 -10.77
N ILE A 122 -6.64 36.05 -11.67
CA ILE A 122 -6.24 37.43 -12.02
C ILE A 122 -7.36 38.23 -12.72
N PHE A 123 -8.32 37.52 -13.33
CA PHE A 123 -9.46 38.10 -14.06
C PHE A 123 -10.80 37.99 -13.30
N ARG A 124 -10.83 37.44 -12.09
CA ARG A 124 -12.06 37.39 -11.29
C ARG A 124 -12.34 38.79 -10.72
N PRO A 125 -13.55 39.34 -10.87
CA PRO A 125 -13.89 40.65 -10.29
C PRO A 125 -13.78 40.67 -8.76
N LEU A 126 -13.49 41.85 -8.21
CA LEU A 126 -13.37 42.08 -6.76
C LEU A 126 -14.71 42.45 -6.13
N ASP A 127 -15.08 41.74 -5.07
CA ASP A 127 -16.38 41.88 -4.40
C ASP A 127 -16.47 43.02 -3.37
N GLY A 128 -15.37 43.70 -3.06
CA GLY A 128 -15.32 44.76 -2.04
C GLY A 128 -13.96 45.41 -1.91
N ASP A 129 -13.79 46.21 -0.84
CA ASP A 129 -12.49 46.71 -0.39
C ASP A 129 -11.63 45.52 0.08
N CYS A 130 -10.39 45.44 -0.39
CA CYS A 130 -9.52 44.28 -0.13
C CYS A 130 -8.02 44.64 -0.12
N GLN A 131 -7.21 43.77 0.45
CA GLN A 131 -5.76 43.74 0.30
C GLN A 131 -5.38 42.84 -0.88
N LEU A 132 -4.59 43.36 -1.82
CA LEU A 132 -4.22 42.67 -3.06
C LEU A 132 -2.71 42.49 -3.16
N GLN A 133 -2.25 41.24 -3.16
CA GLN A 133 -0.88 40.87 -3.52
C GLN A 133 -0.89 40.15 -4.89
N ILE A 134 0.12 40.39 -5.71
CA ILE A 134 0.23 39.75 -7.04
C ILE A 134 1.21 38.58 -6.95
N LEU A 135 0.78 37.42 -7.44
CA LEU A 135 1.53 36.18 -7.39
C LEU A 135 2.19 35.89 -8.74
N THR A 136 3.44 35.44 -8.68
CA THR A 136 4.29 35.11 -9.82
C THR A 136 4.83 33.68 -9.68
N PHE A 137 5.58 33.19 -10.67
CA PHE A 137 6.18 31.84 -10.60
C PHE A 137 7.25 31.69 -9.52
N GLU A 138 7.70 32.76 -8.85
CA GLU A 138 8.63 32.65 -7.71
C GLU A 138 7.91 32.34 -6.39
N ASP A 139 6.63 32.70 -6.29
CA ASP A 139 5.80 32.57 -5.09
C ASP A 139 5.22 31.14 -4.98
N PRO A 140 5.12 30.53 -3.77
CA PRO A 140 4.59 29.17 -3.60
C PRO A 140 3.18 28.98 -4.19
N ASP A 141 2.22 29.82 -3.76
CA ASP A 141 0.84 29.85 -4.24
C ASP A 141 0.76 30.05 -5.77
N GLY A 142 1.73 30.78 -6.34
CA GLY A 142 1.85 31.00 -7.78
C GLY A 142 2.34 29.77 -8.55
N LYS A 143 3.24 28.97 -7.97
CA LYS A 143 3.66 27.67 -8.54
C LYS A 143 2.56 26.63 -8.45
N GLU A 144 1.85 26.59 -7.34
CA GLU A 144 0.69 25.71 -7.15
C GLU A 144 -0.38 26.00 -8.21
N THR A 145 -0.80 27.27 -8.36
CA THR A 145 -1.74 27.70 -9.41
C THR A 145 -1.25 27.35 -10.82
N PHE A 146 0.05 27.51 -11.07
CA PHE A 146 0.67 27.19 -12.37
C PHE A 146 0.59 25.70 -12.71
N TRP A 147 0.98 24.82 -11.78
CA TRP A 147 0.93 23.38 -11.98
C TRP A 147 -0.49 22.82 -11.94
N HIS A 148 -1.39 23.40 -11.16
CA HIS A 148 -2.81 23.05 -11.16
C HIS A 148 -3.47 23.34 -12.52
N SER A 149 -3.16 24.49 -13.12
CA SER A 149 -3.59 24.81 -14.49
C SER A 149 -2.95 23.91 -15.55
N SER A 150 -1.72 23.46 -15.30
CA SER A 150 -1.04 22.48 -16.16
C SER A 150 -1.68 21.09 -16.07
N ALA A 151 -2.26 20.73 -14.92
CA ALA A 151 -3.07 19.54 -14.79
C ALA A 151 -4.27 19.61 -15.73
N HIS A 152 -5.03 20.72 -15.75
CA HIS A 152 -6.18 20.87 -16.66
C HIS A 152 -5.80 20.71 -18.14
N VAL A 153 -4.65 21.24 -18.58
CA VAL A 153 -4.13 21.04 -19.95
C VAL A 153 -3.78 19.56 -20.23
N LEU A 154 -3.26 18.83 -19.25
CA LEU A 154 -3.09 17.38 -19.35
C LEU A 154 -4.46 16.64 -19.36
N GLY A 155 -5.45 17.13 -18.61
CA GLY A 155 -6.83 16.63 -18.61
C GLY A 155 -7.46 16.75 -20.00
N GLU A 156 -7.41 17.93 -20.63
CA GLU A 156 -7.84 18.12 -22.02
C GLU A 156 -7.10 17.16 -22.97
N ALA A 157 -5.78 17.01 -22.83
CA ALA A 157 -5.01 16.10 -23.67
C ALA A 157 -5.44 14.62 -23.49
N LEU A 158 -5.81 14.21 -22.27
CA LEU A 158 -6.31 12.86 -21.98
C LEU A 158 -7.74 12.63 -22.51
N GLU A 159 -8.64 13.59 -22.31
CA GLU A 159 -10.02 13.54 -22.79
C GLU A 159 -10.06 13.55 -24.33
N SER A 160 -9.29 14.44 -24.98
CA SER A 160 -9.26 14.58 -26.45
C SER A 160 -8.50 13.48 -27.20
N CYS A 161 -7.37 12.97 -26.68
CA CYS A 161 -6.60 11.92 -27.37
C CYS A 161 -7.14 10.51 -27.13
N PHE A 162 -7.81 10.26 -25.99
CA PHE A 162 -8.15 8.90 -25.54
C PHE A 162 -9.57 8.72 -25.02
N GLY A 163 -10.44 9.75 -25.08
CA GLY A 163 -11.80 9.68 -24.53
C GLY A 163 -11.85 9.48 -23.02
N ALA A 164 -10.77 9.85 -22.32
CA ALA A 164 -10.58 9.51 -20.91
C ALA A 164 -11.59 10.23 -20.00
N LYS A 165 -12.28 9.49 -19.12
CA LYS A 165 -13.15 10.11 -18.11
C LYS A 165 -12.28 10.68 -16.99
N LEU A 166 -12.18 12.01 -16.94
CA LEU A 166 -11.34 12.74 -16.00
C LEU A 166 -11.87 12.62 -14.56
N THR A 167 -10.98 12.48 -13.57
CA THR A 167 -11.35 12.33 -12.15
C THR A 167 -10.77 13.44 -11.27
N ILE A 168 -9.52 13.33 -10.81
CA ILE A 168 -8.85 14.30 -9.93
C ILE A 168 -7.46 14.62 -10.50
N GLY A 169 -7.11 15.91 -10.56
CA GLY A 169 -5.81 16.38 -11.06
C GLY A 169 -5.22 17.52 -10.23
N PRO A 170 -4.52 17.22 -9.11
CA PRO A 170 -3.99 18.23 -8.21
C PRO A 170 -2.55 18.64 -8.60
N ALA A 171 -2.15 19.83 -8.13
CA ALA A 171 -0.75 20.20 -8.08
C ALA A 171 0.03 19.38 -7.03
N LEU A 172 1.36 19.39 -7.15
CA LEU A 172 2.31 18.79 -6.22
C LEU A 172 3.35 19.86 -5.80
N GLU A 173 4.18 19.56 -4.80
CA GLU A 173 5.33 20.43 -4.42
C GLU A 173 6.31 20.67 -5.59
N GLU A 174 6.42 19.72 -6.53
CA GLU A 174 7.06 19.93 -7.83
C GLU A 174 6.30 19.16 -8.93
N GLY A 175 5.50 19.88 -9.72
CA GLY A 175 4.70 19.33 -10.83
C GLY A 175 3.24 19.02 -10.47
N PHE A 176 2.63 18.06 -11.17
CA PHE A 176 1.21 17.70 -11.03
C PHE A 176 0.94 16.27 -11.51
N TYR A 177 -0.27 15.77 -11.28
CA TYR A 177 -0.78 14.58 -11.97
C TYR A 177 -2.24 14.73 -12.37
N TYR A 178 -2.74 13.83 -13.22
CA TYR A 178 -4.17 13.60 -13.44
C TYR A 178 -4.48 12.11 -13.33
N ASP A 179 -5.55 11.78 -12.60
CA ASP A 179 -6.17 10.47 -12.63
C ASP A 179 -7.32 10.45 -13.64
N CYS A 180 -7.30 9.50 -14.57
CA CYS A 180 -8.38 9.30 -15.53
C CYS A 180 -8.78 7.82 -15.65
N TYR A 181 -10.06 7.58 -15.93
CA TYR A 181 -10.58 6.25 -16.25
C TYR A 181 -10.61 6.03 -17.76
N LEU A 182 -10.09 4.88 -18.19
CA LEU A 182 -9.89 4.50 -19.59
C LEU A 182 -10.47 3.11 -19.92
N GLY A 183 -11.39 2.61 -19.08
CA GLY A 183 -11.90 1.24 -19.20
C GLY A 183 -10.76 0.22 -19.10
N ASP A 184 -10.71 -0.70 -20.07
CA ASP A 184 -9.65 -1.71 -20.17
C ASP A 184 -8.33 -1.18 -20.74
N ARG A 185 -8.30 0.05 -21.29
CA ARG A 185 -7.07 0.63 -21.87
C ARG A 185 -6.10 1.07 -20.78
N THR A 186 -4.83 0.68 -20.94
CA THR A 186 -3.70 1.15 -20.13
C THR A 186 -2.78 2.01 -20.99
N LEU A 187 -2.33 3.15 -20.46
CA LEU A 187 -1.37 4.02 -21.14
C LEU A 187 0.04 3.43 -21.04
N THR A 188 0.81 3.57 -22.12
CA THR A 188 2.15 3.01 -22.28
C THR A 188 3.16 4.08 -22.69
N GLU A 189 4.46 3.76 -22.67
CA GLU A 189 5.50 4.67 -23.16
C GLU A 189 5.32 5.09 -24.64
N ALA A 190 4.56 4.33 -25.44
CA ALA A 190 4.22 4.70 -26.81
C ALA A 190 3.14 5.79 -26.90
N ASP A 191 2.32 5.95 -25.86
CA ASP A 191 1.28 7.00 -25.77
C ASP A 191 1.88 8.36 -25.32
N ARG A 192 3.07 8.36 -24.68
CA ARG A 192 3.74 9.57 -24.17
C ARG A 192 3.91 10.67 -25.22
N PRO A 193 4.44 10.40 -26.44
CA PRO A 193 4.65 11.44 -27.44
C PRO A 193 3.34 11.99 -28.02
N ILE A 194 2.23 11.24 -27.92
CA ILE A 194 0.90 11.67 -28.35
C ILE A 194 0.38 12.74 -27.37
N LEU A 195 0.48 12.47 -26.06
CA LEU A 195 0.13 13.43 -25.01
C LEU A 195 0.98 14.70 -25.08
N GLU A 196 2.31 14.56 -25.15
CA GLU A 196 3.22 15.70 -25.20
C GLU A 196 2.95 16.59 -26.42
N LYS A 197 2.67 15.99 -27.58
CA LYS A 197 2.26 16.72 -28.80
C LYS A 197 0.93 17.46 -28.64
N ARG A 198 -0.10 16.85 -28.02
CA ARG A 198 -1.39 17.54 -27.81
C ARG A 198 -1.25 18.68 -26.79
N ILE A 199 -0.49 18.48 -25.71
CA ILE A 199 -0.16 19.55 -24.75
C ILE A 199 0.55 20.71 -25.46
N GLU A 200 1.53 20.42 -26.32
CA GLU A 200 2.20 21.44 -27.14
C GLU A 200 1.23 22.20 -28.07
N GLU A 201 0.21 21.54 -28.62
CA GLU A 201 -0.82 22.17 -29.46
C GLU A 201 -1.71 23.11 -28.62
N ILE A 202 -2.23 22.64 -27.49
CA ILE A 202 -3.04 23.43 -26.53
C ILE A 202 -2.31 24.70 -26.07
N VAL A 203 -1.01 24.59 -25.78
CA VAL A 203 -0.16 25.74 -25.38
C VAL A 203 0.07 26.73 -26.54
N LYS A 204 0.10 26.24 -27.79
CA LYS A 204 0.20 27.09 -28.99
C LYS A 204 -1.14 27.78 -29.31
N GLU A 205 -2.26 27.12 -29.02
CA GLU A 205 -3.62 27.67 -29.15
C GLU A 205 -3.86 28.84 -28.18
N ARG A 206 -3.18 28.85 -27.02
CA ARG A 206 -3.31 29.89 -25.96
C ARG A 206 -4.75 30.06 -25.47
N GLN A 207 -5.42 28.94 -25.23
CA GLN A 207 -6.75 28.92 -24.65
C GLN A 207 -6.75 29.68 -23.30
N ASP A 208 -7.73 30.54 -23.10
CA ASP A 208 -7.95 31.23 -21.83
C ASP A 208 -8.64 30.27 -20.83
N PHE A 209 -8.39 30.45 -19.54
CA PHE A 209 -9.12 29.72 -18.49
C PHE A 209 -10.33 30.54 -18.05
N GLU A 210 -11.53 30.05 -18.37
CA GLU A 210 -12.78 30.71 -18.02
C GLU A 210 -13.41 30.03 -16.80
N ARG A 211 -13.69 30.80 -15.74
CA ARG A 211 -14.44 30.34 -14.55
C ARG A 211 -15.93 30.59 -14.73
N VAL A 212 -16.79 29.75 -14.17
CA VAL A 212 -18.21 30.05 -13.92
C VAL A 212 -18.71 29.43 -12.60
N GLU A 213 -19.59 30.13 -11.88
CA GLU A 213 -20.32 29.57 -10.73
C GLU A 213 -21.67 28.95 -11.13
N VAL A 214 -21.96 27.78 -10.57
CA VAL A 214 -23.14 26.97 -10.87
C VAL A 214 -23.75 26.37 -9.61
N THR A 215 -25.03 26.02 -9.70
CA THR A 215 -25.70 25.19 -8.70
C THR A 215 -25.29 23.71 -8.83
N ARG A 216 -25.58 22.92 -7.79
CA ARG A 216 -25.40 21.46 -7.80
C ARG A 216 -26.08 20.78 -8.98
N ASP A 217 -27.33 21.12 -9.27
CA ASP A 217 -28.11 20.45 -10.31
C ASP A 217 -27.58 20.80 -11.71
N GLU A 218 -27.10 22.04 -11.90
CA GLU A 218 -26.42 22.49 -13.12
C GLU A 218 -25.09 21.77 -13.35
N ALA A 219 -24.31 21.54 -12.29
CA ALA A 219 -23.08 20.75 -12.34
C ALA A 219 -23.36 19.27 -12.65
N LEU A 220 -24.35 18.66 -11.98
CA LEU A 220 -24.78 17.28 -12.25
C LEU A 220 -25.28 17.12 -13.70
N SER A 221 -26.02 18.09 -14.22
CA SER A 221 -26.48 18.09 -15.62
C SER A 221 -25.32 18.18 -16.62
N MET A 222 -24.24 18.89 -16.27
CA MET A 222 -23.08 19.04 -17.16
C MET A 222 -22.24 17.75 -17.25
N PHE A 223 -22.04 17.05 -16.13
CA PHE A 223 -21.17 15.87 -16.03
C PHE A 223 -21.92 14.53 -15.98
N ALA A 224 -23.17 14.47 -16.44
CA ALA A 224 -24.03 13.28 -16.38
C ALA A 224 -23.46 12.01 -17.08
N GLU A 225 -22.43 12.16 -17.92
CA GLU A 225 -21.70 11.08 -18.58
C GLU A 225 -20.49 10.55 -17.78
N ASN A 226 -20.07 11.26 -16.73
CA ASN A 226 -18.86 10.99 -15.95
C ASN A 226 -19.22 10.64 -14.48
N PRO A 227 -19.35 9.35 -14.14
CA PRO A 227 -19.81 8.93 -12.82
C PRO A 227 -18.86 9.35 -11.68
N PHE A 228 -17.57 9.53 -11.97
CA PHE A 228 -16.60 9.99 -10.98
C PHE A 228 -16.84 11.45 -10.57
N LYS A 229 -17.19 12.31 -11.54
CA LYS A 229 -17.53 13.72 -11.28
C LYS A 229 -18.89 13.83 -10.60
N GLU A 230 -19.87 13.02 -11.01
CA GLU A 230 -21.16 12.92 -10.33
C GLU A 230 -21.00 12.54 -8.85
N GLU A 231 -20.16 11.55 -8.54
CA GLU A 231 -19.86 11.12 -7.18
C GLU A 231 -19.21 12.24 -6.33
N ILE A 232 -18.28 13.02 -6.92
CA ILE A 232 -17.69 14.19 -6.24
C ILE A 232 -18.78 15.22 -5.93
N ILE A 233 -19.59 15.61 -6.93
CA ILE A 233 -20.61 16.66 -6.78
C ILE A 233 -21.66 16.27 -5.72
N ARG A 234 -22.10 15.00 -5.71
CA ARG A 234 -23.04 14.49 -4.71
C ARG A 234 -22.45 14.52 -3.29
N GLY A 235 -21.13 14.36 -3.15
CA GLY A 235 -20.42 14.35 -1.87
C GLY A 235 -20.15 15.72 -1.24
N LEU A 236 -20.40 16.83 -1.94
CA LEU A 236 -20.26 18.18 -1.40
C LEU A 236 -21.42 18.54 -0.42
N PRO A 237 -21.33 19.63 0.37
CA PRO A 237 -22.47 20.21 1.09
C PRO A 237 -23.58 20.71 0.14
N GLN A 238 -24.85 20.62 0.53
CA GLN A 238 -26.00 20.90 -0.36
C GLN A 238 -26.09 22.37 -0.79
N ASP A 239 -25.57 23.27 0.04
CA ASP A 239 -25.48 24.72 -0.11
C ASP A 239 -24.13 25.21 -0.67
N ALA A 240 -23.20 24.30 -0.98
CA ALA A 240 -21.89 24.67 -1.50
C ALA A 240 -21.99 25.29 -2.92
N THR A 241 -21.44 26.49 -3.07
CA THR A 241 -21.17 27.09 -4.38
C THR A 241 -20.15 26.23 -5.13
N ILE A 242 -20.51 25.80 -6.34
CA ILE A 242 -19.64 25.00 -7.20
C ILE A 242 -19.11 25.89 -8.32
N SER A 243 -17.79 25.92 -8.51
CA SER A 243 -17.17 26.52 -9.69
C SER A 243 -16.76 25.47 -10.70
N LEU A 244 -16.89 25.83 -11.97
CA LEU A 244 -16.41 25.07 -13.12
C LEU A 244 -15.40 25.93 -13.88
N TYR A 245 -14.39 25.28 -14.46
CA TYR A 245 -13.41 25.94 -15.32
C TYR A 245 -13.39 25.30 -16.71
N ARG A 246 -13.38 26.16 -17.72
CA ARG A 246 -13.18 25.79 -19.12
C ARG A 246 -11.77 26.14 -19.56
N CYS A 247 -11.14 25.22 -20.27
CA CYS A 247 -9.91 25.39 -21.02
C CYS A 247 -10.21 24.91 -22.45
N GLY A 248 -10.50 25.84 -23.35
CA GLY A 248 -10.88 25.55 -24.74
C GLY A 248 -12.11 24.63 -24.84
N PRO A 249 -11.98 23.39 -25.36
CA PRO A 249 -13.08 22.44 -25.42
C PRO A 249 -13.35 21.70 -24.09
N MET A 250 -12.36 21.62 -23.20
CA MET A 250 -12.47 20.89 -21.94
C MET A 250 -13.13 21.78 -20.88
N VAL A 251 -14.10 21.22 -20.16
CA VAL A 251 -14.72 21.84 -18.99
C VAL A 251 -14.59 20.86 -17.82
N ASP A 252 -14.09 21.32 -16.68
CA ASP A 252 -13.97 20.51 -15.48
C ASP A 252 -14.43 21.20 -14.18
N LEU A 253 -14.87 20.36 -13.24
CA LEU A 253 -15.20 20.70 -11.86
C LEU A 253 -13.93 21.02 -11.08
N CYS A 254 -13.77 22.28 -10.69
CA CYS A 254 -12.58 22.74 -9.99
C CYS A 254 -12.86 24.01 -9.17
N HIS A 255 -12.22 24.15 -8.01
CA HIS A 255 -12.25 25.39 -7.21
C HIS A 255 -11.36 26.49 -7.82
N GLY A 256 -10.22 26.09 -8.39
CA GLY A 256 -9.15 26.97 -8.82
C GLY A 256 -8.44 27.67 -7.65
N PRO A 257 -7.69 28.75 -7.90
CA PRO A 257 -7.66 29.53 -9.15
C PRO A 257 -6.85 28.89 -10.28
N HIS A 258 -6.94 29.49 -11.47
CA HIS A 258 -6.19 29.10 -12.66
C HIS A 258 -5.38 30.25 -13.29
N LEU A 259 -4.46 29.89 -14.18
CA LEU A 259 -3.63 30.81 -14.96
C LEU A 259 -4.46 31.65 -15.95
N PRO A 260 -3.95 32.80 -16.43
CA PRO A 260 -4.58 33.58 -17.49
C PRO A 260 -4.89 32.79 -18.77
N ASN A 261 -3.94 32.01 -19.27
CA ASN A 261 -4.06 31.15 -20.45
C ASN A 261 -2.96 30.09 -20.49
N THR A 262 -3.18 29.06 -21.31
CA THR A 262 -2.25 27.94 -21.53
C THR A 262 -0.90 28.37 -22.11
N GLY A 263 -0.84 29.53 -22.79
CA GLY A 263 0.38 30.06 -23.44
C GLY A 263 1.53 30.42 -22.50
N LEU A 264 1.29 30.39 -21.18
CA LEU A 264 2.32 30.55 -20.15
C LEU A 264 3.11 29.25 -19.88
N LEU A 265 2.57 28.08 -20.26
CA LEU A 265 3.15 26.74 -20.01
C LEU A 265 4.20 26.37 -21.07
N ARG A 266 5.22 27.22 -21.25
CA ARG A 266 6.11 27.18 -22.44
C ARG A 266 7.00 25.94 -22.57
N ALA A 267 7.24 25.22 -21.48
CA ALA A 267 7.93 23.95 -21.48
C ALA A 267 7.12 22.94 -20.68
N SER A 268 6.93 21.75 -21.23
CA SER A 268 6.17 20.65 -20.65
C SER A 268 6.90 19.33 -20.86
N ALA A 269 6.67 18.36 -19.96
CA ALA A 269 6.85 16.94 -20.25
C ALA A 269 5.89 16.10 -19.40
N VAL A 270 5.51 14.95 -19.94
CA VAL A 270 4.95 13.86 -19.14
C VAL A 270 6.12 13.17 -18.45
N SER A 271 6.04 12.93 -17.15
CA SER A 271 7.13 12.34 -16.36
C SER A 271 6.93 10.84 -16.15
N ALA A 272 5.76 10.39 -15.73
CA ALA A 272 5.42 8.99 -15.52
C ALA A 272 3.94 8.69 -15.80
N MET A 273 3.62 7.43 -16.11
CA MET A 273 2.26 6.91 -16.26
C MET A 273 2.14 5.65 -15.42
N ASN A 274 1.31 5.70 -14.37
CA ASN A 274 1.20 4.67 -13.34
C ASN A 274 -0.26 4.24 -13.19
N ARG A 275 -0.51 3.02 -12.69
CA ARG A 275 -1.86 2.62 -12.27
C ARG A 275 -2.21 3.20 -10.91
N ALA A 276 -3.43 3.70 -10.77
CA ALA A 276 -4.05 4.14 -9.52
C ALA A 276 -5.42 3.44 -9.34
N PHE A 277 -6.12 3.76 -8.26
CA PHE A 277 -7.45 3.27 -7.96
C PHE A 277 -8.32 4.41 -7.43
N TRP A 278 -9.60 4.40 -7.76
CA TRP A 278 -10.52 5.43 -7.32
C TRP A 278 -10.65 5.48 -5.78
N ARG A 279 -10.57 6.68 -5.21
CA ARG A 279 -10.40 6.94 -3.76
C ARG A 279 -9.29 6.12 -3.07
N ALA A 280 -8.24 5.74 -3.81
CA ALA A 280 -7.16 4.83 -3.35
C ALA A 280 -7.63 3.45 -2.84
N ASN A 281 -8.87 3.03 -3.15
CA ASN A 281 -9.42 1.75 -2.74
C ASN A 281 -9.23 0.70 -3.84
N VAL A 282 -8.45 -0.36 -3.55
CA VAL A 282 -8.11 -1.42 -4.51
C VAL A 282 -9.30 -2.23 -5.04
N ASN A 283 -10.45 -2.18 -4.35
CA ASN A 283 -11.69 -2.83 -4.76
C ASN A 283 -12.55 -1.95 -5.69
N ARG A 284 -12.14 -0.71 -5.94
CA ARG A 284 -12.81 0.25 -6.83
C ARG A 284 -12.15 0.30 -8.21
N GLU A 285 -12.73 1.11 -9.08
CA GLU A 285 -12.37 1.27 -10.48
C GLU A 285 -10.86 1.58 -10.63
N PRO A 286 -10.12 0.83 -11.48
CA PRO A 286 -8.73 1.13 -11.75
C PRO A 286 -8.61 2.38 -12.62
N LEU A 287 -7.70 3.27 -12.25
CA LEU A 287 -7.42 4.54 -12.93
C LEU A 287 -6.01 4.52 -13.51
N GLN A 288 -5.78 5.36 -14.52
CA GLN A 288 -4.44 5.70 -15.00
C GLN A 288 -4.05 7.07 -14.44
N ARG A 289 -2.94 7.12 -13.70
CA ARG A 289 -2.34 8.34 -13.17
C ARG A 289 -1.21 8.80 -14.07
N VAL A 290 -1.39 9.93 -14.72
CA VAL A 290 -0.37 10.55 -15.57
C VAL A 290 0.25 11.72 -14.83
N TYR A 291 1.55 11.66 -14.58
CA TYR A 291 2.33 12.73 -13.94
C TYR A 291 2.91 13.66 -15.00
N GLY A 292 2.89 14.97 -14.72
CA GLY A 292 3.42 16.00 -15.59
C GLY A 292 4.27 17.02 -14.83
N ILE A 293 5.11 17.73 -15.59
CA ILE A 293 5.90 18.87 -15.12
C ILE A 293 5.87 19.96 -16.20
N THR A 294 5.75 21.20 -15.78
CA THR A 294 5.73 22.38 -16.66
C THR A 294 6.53 23.53 -16.06
N PHE A 295 7.05 24.39 -16.92
CA PHE A 295 7.80 25.60 -16.56
C PHE A 295 7.49 26.77 -17.49
N PRO A 296 7.62 28.03 -17.03
CA PRO A 296 7.44 29.23 -17.86
C PRO A 296 8.56 29.45 -18.90
N ASP A 297 9.65 28.70 -18.81
CA ASP A 297 10.81 28.78 -19.69
C ASP A 297 11.56 27.44 -19.84
N ALA A 298 12.34 27.33 -20.91
CA ALA A 298 13.07 26.11 -21.26
C ALA A 298 14.38 25.91 -20.47
N ALA A 299 14.93 26.93 -19.81
CA ALA A 299 16.13 26.77 -18.99
C ALA A 299 15.80 26.10 -17.67
N SER A 300 14.68 26.48 -17.02
CA SER A 300 14.13 25.80 -15.85
C SER A 300 13.83 24.32 -16.14
N MET A 301 13.25 24.03 -17.31
CA MET A 301 13.02 22.64 -17.74
C MET A 301 14.32 21.85 -17.95
N LYS A 302 15.37 22.47 -18.51
CA LYS A 302 16.66 21.83 -18.68
C LYS A 302 17.38 21.58 -17.35
N ASP A 303 17.26 22.49 -16.39
CA ASP A 303 17.75 22.26 -15.02
C ASP A 303 17.02 21.08 -14.36
N TYR A 304 15.68 21.06 -14.44
CA TYR A 304 14.88 19.93 -13.95
C TYR A 304 15.30 18.60 -14.59
N GLN A 305 15.46 18.54 -15.92
CA GLN A 305 15.93 17.34 -16.61
C GLN A 305 17.32 16.89 -16.12
N HIS A 306 18.25 17.83 -15.95
CA HIS A 306 19.58 17.55 -15.41
C HIS A 306 19.52 17.03 -13.95
N ARG A 307 18.70 17.65 -13.08
CA ARG A 307 18.44 17.18 -11.71
C ARG A 307 17.85 15.76 -11.70
N MET A 308 16.91 15.46 -12.60
CA MET A 308 16.30 14.14 -12.70
C MET A 308 17.25 13.07 -13.25
N GLU A 309 18.16 13.43 -14.16
CA GLU A 309 19.20 12.51 -14.65
C GLU A 309 20.22 12.18 -13.55
N GLU A 310 20.66 13.19 -12.80
CA GLU A 310 21.52 13.00 -11.62
C GLU A 310 20.80 12.21 -10.51
N ALA A 311 19.50 12.42 -10.32
CA ALA A 311 18.68 11.63 -9.40
C ALA A 311 18.66 10.15 -9.79
N ARG A 312 18.41 9.84 -11.06
CA ARG A 312 18.41 8.46 -11.58
C ARG A 312 19.76 7.75 -11.43
N LYS A 313 20.88 8.48 -11.54
CA LYS A 313 22.23 7.93 -11.30
C LYS A 313 22.50 7.62 -9.82
N ARG A 314 21.81 8.31 -8.90
CA ARG A 314 21.98 8.14 -7.44
C ARG A 314 21.01 7.15 -6.81
N ASP A 315 19.91 6.83 -7.49
CA ASP A 315 18.84 5.93 -7.05
C ASP A 315 19.40 4.66 -6.38
N HIS A 316 19.05 4.47 -5.11
CA HIS A 316 19.53 3.36 -4.30
C HIS A 316 19.20 1.99 -4.90
N ARG A 317 18.15 1.88 -5.73
CA ARG A 317 17.77 0.63 -6.42
C ARG A 317 18.76 0.28 -7.52
N ALA A 318 19.21 1.26 -8.29
CA ALA A 318 20.21 1.07 -9.34
C ALA A 318 21.60 0.77 -8.74
N ILE A 319 22.03 1.58 -7.76
CA ILE A 319 23.31 1.38 -7.06
C ILE A 319 23.30 0.09 -6.24
N GLY A 320 22.17 -0.26 -5.62
CA GLY A 320 22.00 -1.48 -4.82
C GLY A 320 22.21 -2.75 -5.62
N VAL A 321 21.76 -2.78 -6.88
CA VAL A 321 22.07 -3.87 -7.82
C VAL A 321 23.53 -3.79 -8.28
N GLN A 322 24.02 -2.61 -8.69
CA GLN A 322 25.39 -2.42 -9.19
C GLN A 322 26.48 -2.82 -8.18
N GLN A 323 26.26 -2.58 -6.89
CA GLN A 323 27.21 -2.89 -5.81
C GLN A 323 26.87 -4.19 -5.06
N GLU A 324 25.88 -4.96 -5.53
CA GLU A 324 25.45 -6.23 -4.91
C GLU A 324 25.09 -6.03 -3.42
N LEU A 325 24.36 -4.96 -3.11
CA LEU A 325 23.95 -4.63 -1.74
C LEU A 325 22.71 -5.44 -1.34
N PHE A 326 21.72 -5.50 -2.22
CA PHE A 326 20.45 -6.17 -1.96
C PHE A 326 19.72 -6.56 -3.25
N PHE A 327 18.67 -7.36 -3.12
CA PHE A 327 17.65 -7.57 -4.15
C PHE A 327 16.27 -7.77 -3.51
N PHE A 328 15.23 -7.83 -4.34
CA PHE A 328 13.86 -8.16 -3.95
C PHE A 328 13.38 -9.34 -4.78
N ASP A 329 12.56 -10.21 -4.19
CA ASP A 329 11.94 -11.35 -4.89
C ASP A 329 10.41 -11.29 -4.75
N ARG A 330 9.70 -11.72 -5.80
CA ARG A 330 8.23 -11.81 -5.83
C ARG A 330 7.64 -12.73 -4.76
N LEU A 331 8.43 -13.66 -4.20
CA LEU A 331 8.03 -14.54 -3.10
C LEU A 331 7.98 -13.82 -1.74
N SER A 332 8.57 -12.63 -1.61
CA SER A 332 8.43 -11.79 -0.42
C SER A 332 8.36 -10.31 -0.83
N PRO A 333 7.24 -9.87 -1.43
CA PRO A 333 7.10 -8.53 -1.97
C PRO A 333 7.21 -7.50 -0.84
N GLY A 334 8.06 -6.49 -1.02
CA GLY A 334 8.34 -5.48 0.00
C GLY A 334 9.28 -5.95 1.12
N SER A 335 9.85 -7.15 1.05
CA SER A 335 10.88 -7.63 1.96
C SER A 335 12.23 -7.71 1.23
N CYS A 336 13.24 -7.06 1.78
CA CYS A 336 14.57 -6.98 1.17
C CYS A 336 15.44 -8.21 1.50
N PHE A 337 16.13 -8.74 0.48
CA PHE A 337 17.23 -9.69 0.66
C PHE A 337 18.57 -8.93 0.65
N PHE A 338 19.13 -8.68 1.84
CA PHE A 338 20.46 -8.09 1.96
C PHE A 338 21.55 -9.12 1.57
N GLN A 339 22.35 -8.75 0.58
CA GLN A 339 23.52 -9.50 0.14
C GLN A 339 24.72 -9.19 1.06
N PRO A 340 25.86 -9.93 0.96
CA PRO A 340 27.00 -9.74 1.87
C PRO A 340 27.57 -8.32 1.93
N ASN A 341 27.41 -7.50 0.88
CA ASN A 341 27.82 -6.10 0.92
C ASN A 341 26.81 -5.23 1.66
N GLY A 342 25.51 -5.35 1.36
CA GLY A 342 24.46 -4.61 2.08
C GLY A 342 24.40 -4.96 3.55
N ALA A 343 24.61 -6.23 3.90
CA ALA A 343 24.67 -6.70 5.28
C ALA A 343 25.83 -6.07 6.09
N ARG A 344 26.97 -5.75 5.45
CA ARG A 344 28.08 -5.01 6.12
C ARG A 344 27.63 -3.60 6.50
N ILE A 345 27.05 -2.87 5.54
CA ILE A 345 26.51 -1.51 5.76
C ILE A 345 25.45 -1.55 6.86
N TYR A 346 24.48 -2.46 6.74
CA TYR A 346 23.39 -2.67 7.68
C TYR A 346 23.90 -2.89 9.11
N ASN A 347 24.81 -3.85 9.31
CA ASN A 347 25.37 -4.16 10.62
C ASN A 347 26.18 -2.98 11.19
N ASN A 348 26.94 -2.26 10.35
CA ASN A 348 27.70 -1.08 10.79
C ASN A 348 26.77 0.06 11.28
N LEU A 349 25.59 0.23 10.67
CA LEU A 349 24.58 1.20 11.15
C LEU A 349 23.98 0.78 12.50
N VAL A 350 23.67 -0.50 12.67
CA VAL A 350 23.18 -1.04 13.96
C VAL A 350 24.26 -0.95 15.04
N GLU A 351 25.53 -1.24 14.72
CA GLU A 351 26.65 -1.11 15.65
C GLU A 351 26.88 0.35 16.09
N LEU A 352 26.80 1.33 15.18
CA LEU A 352 26.90 2.76 15.52
C LEU A 352 25.87 3.17 16.59
N ILE A 353 24.63 2.72 16.43
CA ILE A 353 23.56 3.06 17.38
C ILE A 353 23.69 2.28 18.69
N ARG A 354 24.11 1.00 18.64
CA ARG A 354 24.44 0.24 19.87
C ARG A 354 25.57 0.87 20.66
N GLU A 355 26.59 1.45 20.01
CA GLU A 355 27.62 2.25 20.70
C GLU A 355 27.01 3.48 21.39
N LYS A 356 26.01 4.13 20.79
CA LYS A 356 25.27 5.22 21.44
C LYS A 356 24.36 4.77 22.57
N TYR A 357 23.86 3.53 22.58
CA TYR A 357 23.09 3.00 23.72
C TYR A 357 23.93 2.95 25.00
N TRP A 358 25.22 2.62 24.92
CA TRP A 358 26.13 2.68 26.07
C TRP A 358 26.37 4.12 26.57
N GLU A 359 26.47 5.09 25.66
CA GLU A 359 26.74 6.50 26.00
C GLU A 359 25.50 7.22 26.59
N TYR A 360 24.30 6.82 26.16
CA TYR A 360 23.02 7.41 26.59
C TYR A 360 22.23 6.51 27.56
N GLU A 361 22.87 5.47 28.11
CA GLU A 361 22.31 4.53 29.09
C GLU A 361 20.95 3.91 28.66
N TYR A 362 20.89 3.41 27.42
CA TYR A 362 19.79 2.58 26.93
C TYR A 362 20.12 1.09 27.12
N GLU A 363 19.16 0.33 27.65
CA GLU A 363 19.25 -1.13 27.76
C GLU A 363 18.59 -1.78 26.54
N GLU A 364 19.34 -2.59 25.80
CA GLU A 364 18.81 -3.31 24.63
C GLU A 364 18.01 -4.54 25.06
N VAL A 365 16.75 -4.62 24.63
CA VAL A 365 15.81 -5.71 24.89
C VAL A 365 15.47 -6.47 23.61
N VAL A 366 14.99 -7.71 23.76
CA VAL A 366 14.53 -8.54 22.64
C VAL A 366 13.10 -8.98 22.93
N THR A 367 12.17 -8.60 22.06
CA THR A 367 10.74 -8.91 22.21
C THR A 367 10.22 -9.85 21.10
N PRO A 368 9.17 -10.65 21.36
CA PRO A 368 8.51 -11.48 20.36
C PRO A 368 8.11 -10.71 19.07
N ASN A 369 7.99 -11.46 17.96
CA ASN A 369 7.53 -10.91 16.68
C ASN A 369 6.02 -11.14 16.42
N LEU A 370 5.41 -12.09 17.13
CA LEU A 370 4.01 -12.50 16.98
C LEU A 370 3.33 -12.41 18.36
N TYR A 371 2.15 -11.80 18.41
CA TYR A 371 1.36 -11.63 19.63
C TYR A 371 -0.10 -11.96 19.37
N ASN A 372 -0.82 -12.43 20.40
CA ASN A 372 -2.28 -12.55 20.38
C ASN A 372 -2.88 -11.14 20.13
N PHE A 373 -3.98 -11.08 19.38
CA PHE A 373 -4.59 -9.83 18.95
C PHE A 373 -5.08 -8.92 20.10
N GLU A 374 -5.40 -9.50 21.26
CA GLU A 374 -5.75 -8.79 22.52
C GLU A 374 -4.74 -7.69 22.89
N LEU A 375 -3.44 -7.90 22.59
CA LEU A 375 -2.41 -6.88 22.86
C LEU A 375 -2.66 -5.59 22.07
N TRP A 376 -3.11 -5.73 20.82
CA TRP A 376 -3.35 -4.60 19.91
C TRP A 376 -4.66 -3.91 20.26
N GLU A 377 -5.68 -4.67 20.67
CA GLU A 377 -6.95 -4.15 21.21
C GLU A 377 -6.71 -3.33 22.48
N ARG A 378 -6.03 -3.92 23.48
CA ARG A 378 -5.66 -3.21 24.73
C ARG A 378 -4.90 -1.93 24.44
N SER A 379 -3.92 -1.98 23.52
CA SER A 379 -3.11 -0.81 23.15
C SER A 379 -3.85 0.25 22.31
N GLY A 380 -5.02 -0.07 21.74
CA GLY A 380 -5.75 0.82 20.82
C GLY A 380 -5.24 0.80 19.37
N HIS A 381 -4.24 -0.02 19.06
CA HIS A 381 -3.73 -0.15 17.69
C HIS A 381 -4.64 -1.02 16.81
N ALA A 382 -5.51 -1.84 17.39
CA ALA A 382 -6.53 -2.55 16.62
C ALA A 382 -7.45 -1.57 15.87
N ASP A 383 -7.88 -0.49 16.52
CA ASP A 383 -8.84 0.48 15.99
C ASP A 383 -8.30 1.29 14.78
N HIS A 384 -6.98 1.47 14.71
CA HIS A 384 -6.32 2.37 13.75
C HIS A 384 -5.32 1.70 12.81
N TYR A 385 -4.84 0.50 13.13
CA TYR A 385 -3.72 -0.15 12.42
C TYR A 385 -4.03 -1.57 11.91
N LYS A 386 -5.19 -2.16 12.23
CA LYS A 386 -5.55 -3.56 11.87
C LYS A 386 -5.36 -3.88 10.38
N ASP A 387 -5.85 -3.00 9.49
CA ASP A 387 -5.73 -3.19 8.03
C ASP A 387 -4.27 -3.19 7.53
N ASN A 388 -3.40 -2.50 8.27
CA ASN A 388 -1.96 -2.40 8.01
C ASN A 388 -1.14 -3.48 8.75
N MET A 389 -1.77 -4.51 9.32
CA MET A 389 -1.11 -5.60 10.02
C MET A 389 -1.16 -6.92 9.23
N PHE A 390 -0.20 -7.79 9.49
CA PHE A 390 -0.26 -9.18 9.03
C PHE A 390 -0.85 -10.04 10.15
N LEU A 391 -2.04 -10.59 9.90
CA LEU A 391 -2.78 -11.41 10.84
C LEU A 391 -2.69 -12.88 10.45
N VAL A 392 -2.70 -13.76 11.45
CA VAL A 392 -2.66 -15.22 11.32
C VAL A 392 -3.57 -15.82 12.37
N ASP A 393 -4.49 -16.68 11.99
CA ASP A 393 -5.37 -17.36 12.93
C ASP A 393 -4.72 -18.68 13.39
N ILE A 394 -4.67 -18.89 14.70
CA ILE A 394 -4.01 -20.02 15.37
C ILE A 394 -4.94 -20.49 16.49
N GLU A 395 -5.37 -21.75 16.46
CA GLU A 395 -6.22 -22.35 17.52
C GLU A 395 -7.47 -21.51 17.84
N GLU A 396 -8.19 -21.07 16.79
CA GLU A 396 -9.38 -20.20 16.86
C GLU A 396 -9.14 -18.79 17.46
N GLN A 397 -7.88 -18.41 17.68
CA GLN A 397 -7.47 -17.08 18.12
C GLN A 397 -6.72 -16.33 17.03
N GLN A 398 -6.97 -15.03 16.90
CA GLN A 398 -6.23 -14.17 15.98
C GLN A 398 -4.89 -13.75 16.60
N PHE A 399 -3.82 -13.88 15.83
CA PHE A 399 -2.49 -13.35 16.16
C PHE A 399 -2.05 -12.34 15.11
N GLY A 400 -1.20 -11.38 15.50
CA GLY A 400 -0.64 -10.37 14.61
C GLY A 400 0.88 -10.30 14.70
N LEU A 401 1.55 -10.19 13.54
CA LEU A 401 2.96 -9.77 13.50
C LEU A 401 3.06 -8.30 13.94
N LYS A 402 4.03 -7.98 14.79
CA LYS A 402 4.14 -6.62 15.37
C LYS A 402 4.41 -5.53 14.31
N PRO A 403 3.59 -4.45 14.25
CA PRO A 403 3.86 -3.27 13.42
C PRO A 403 4.74 -2.21 14.11
N MET A 404 4.97 -2.38 15.42
CA MET A 404 5.76 -1.52 16.33
C MET A 404 6.12 -2.27 17.63
N ASN A 405 7.13 -1.82 18.39
CA ASN A 405 7.57 -2.53 19.61
C ASN A 405 6.87 -2.05 20.90
N CYS A 406 6.25 -0.86 20.89
CA CYS A 406 5.78 -0.16 22.10
C CYS A 406 4.91 -1.00 23.04
N PRO A 407 3.85 -1.71 22.57
CA PRO A 407 3.01 -2.54 23.42
C PRO A 407 3.79 -3.67 24.13
N GLY A 408 4.80 -4.25 23.47
CA GLY A 408 5.69 -5.23 24.09
C GLY A 408 6.55 -4.62 25.22
N HIS A 409 7.01 -3.39 25.05
CA HIS A 409 7.80 -2.67 26.07
C HIS A 409 6.91 -2.26 27.26
N CYS A 410 5.63 -1.94 27.04
CA CYS A 410 4.65 -1.74 28.11
C CYS A 410 4.47 -2.99 28.98
N LEU A 411 4.37 -4.18 28.37
CA LEU A 411 4.35 -5.45 29.11
C LEU A 411 5.64 -5.66 29.92
N MET A 412 6.81 -5.36 29.35
CA MET A 412 8.08 -5.45 30.07
C MET A 412 8.18 -4.47 31.24
N PHE A 413 7.68 -3.24 31.09
CA PHE A 413 7.59 -2.28 32.19
C PHE A 413 6.70 -2.84 33.32
N GLY A 414 5.47 -3.21 32.99
CA GLY A 414 4.44 -3.69 33.93
C GLY A 414 4.72 -5.07 34.56
N HIS A 415 5.65 -5.86 34.03
CA HIS A 415 5.98 -7.20 34.56
C HIS A 415 6.41 -7.21 36.05
N ARG A 416 6.94 -6.08 36.56
CA ARG A 416 7.25 -5.92 37.98
C ARG A 416 6.94 -4.51 38.47
N LEU A 417 6.73 -4.39 39.78
CA LEU A 417 6.64 -3.10 40.45
C LEU A 417 7.90 -2.24 40.17
N ARG A 418 7.68 -0.95 39.89
CA ARG A 418 8.73 0.04 39.62
C ARG A 418 8.78 1.10 40.72
N SER A 419 9.96 1.61 41.04
CA SER A 419 10.14 2.77 41.94
C SER A 419 10.44 4.03 41.13
N TYR A 420 10.00 5.20 41.60
CA TYR A 420 10.37 6.50 41.02
C TYR A 420 11.88 6.71 40.88
N ARG A 421 12.70 6.02 41.68
CA ARG A 421 14.17 6.04 41.67
C ARG A 421 14.80 5.26 40.51
N GLU A 422 14.04 4.39 39.87
CA GLU A 422 14.47 3.64 38.68
C GLU A 422 14.22 4.43 37.39
N LEU A 423 13.42 5.51 37.46
CA LEU A 423 13.08 6.33 36.30
C LEU A 423 14.13 7.44 36.08
N PRO A 424 14.63 7.63 34.85
CA PRO A 424 14.11 7.10 33.59
C PRO A 424 14.59 5.67 33.27
N ILE A 425 13.68 4.80 32.82
CA ILE A 425 14.01 3.48 32.26
C ILE A 425 14.00 3.60 30.74
N ARG A 426 15.15 3.36 30.11
CA ARG A 426 15.35 3.51 28.66
C ARG A 426 15.49 2.14 27.99
N MET A 427 14.44 1.64 27.35
CA MET A 427 14.46 0.35 26.64
C MET A 427 14.67 0.58 25.14
N ALA A 428 15.61 -0.10 24.50
CA ALA A 428 15.83 -0.05 23.06
C ALA A 428 15.69 -1.44 22.42
N ASP A 429 15.16 -1.54 21.20
CA ASP A 429 14.82 -2.82 20.57
C ASP A 429 14.94 -2.73 19.05
N PHE A 430 15.95 -3.40 18.49
CA PHE A 430 16.07 -3.62 17.04
C PHE A 430 15.12 -4.72 16.54
N GLY A 431 13.88 -4.74 17.04
CA GLY A 431 12.86 -5.73 16.75
C GLY A 431 12.45 -5.74 15.29
N VAL A 432 12.12 -6.92 14.76
CA VAL A 432 11.64 -7.04 13.38
C VAL A 432 10.17 -6.65 13.32
N LEU A 433 9.88 -5.59 12.58
CA LEU A 433 8.55 -5.02 12.41
C LEU A 433 7.98 -5.37 11.04
N HIS A 434 6.67 -5.57 10.99
CA HIS A 434 5.94 -5.88 9.76
C HIS A 434 4.70 -4.98 9.63
N ARG A 435 4.55 -4.31 8.49
CA ARG A 435 3.36 -3.53 8.12
C ARG A 435 2.88 -3.96 6.74
N ASN A 436 1.59 -4.22 6.59
CA ASN A 436 0.96 -4.69 5.36
C ASN A 436 0.74 -3.54 4.35
N GLU A 437 1.82 -2.82 4.03
CA GLU A 437 1.80 -1.74 3.04
C GLU A 437 1.22 -2.22 1.70
N PHE A 438 0.39 -1.38 1.06
CA PHE A 438 -0.16 -1.66 -0.26
C PHE A 438 0.96 -1.94 -1.28
N SER A 439 0.78 -2.96 -2.13
CA SER A 439 1.80 -3.42 -3.07
C SER A 439 2.28 -2.32 -4.03
N GLY A 440 1.38 -1.42 -4.45
CA GLY A 440 1.71 -0.26 -5.29
C GLY A 440 2.46 0.86 -4.59
N ALA A 441 2.51 0.88 -3.25
CA ALA A 441 3.25 1.86 -2.46
C ALA A 441 4.69 1.42 -2.13
N LEU A 442 5.07 0.17 -2.44
CA LEU A 442 6.39 -0.38 -2.16
C LEU A 442 7.45 0.27 -3.06
N GLN A 443 8.50 0.82 -2.45
CA GLN A 443 9.54 1.56 -3.18
C GLN A 443 10.92 1.24 -2.62
N GLY A 444 11.59 0.26 -3.25
CA GLY A 444 12.95 -0.14 -2.90
C GLY A 444 13.09 -0.39 -1.40
N LEU A 445 14.08 0.25 -0.77
CA LEU A 445 14.28 0.23 0.68
C LEU A 445 13.56 1.38 1.42
N THR A 446 13.08 2.40 0.71
CA THR A 446 12.43 3.58 1.32
C THR A 446 11.05 3.27 1.92
N ARG A 447 10.30 2.34 1.31
CA ARG A 447 9.00 1.85 1.78
C ARG A 447 8.89 0.34 1.56
N VAL A 448 8.85 -0.40 2.66
CA VAL A 448 9.00 -1.86 2.76
C VAL A 448 7.96 -2.43 3.73
N ARG A 449 7.61 -3.71 3.56
CA ARG A 449 6.69 -4.44 4.45
C ARG A 449 7.37 -4.97 5.70
N ARG A 450 8.62 -5.40 5.58
CA ARG A 450 9.49 -5.83 6.69
C ARG A 450 10.59 -4.79 6.90
N PHE A 451 10.79 -4.37 8.14
CA PHE A 451 11.89 -3.48 8.52
C PHE A 451 12.38 -3.73 9.95
N GLN A 452 13.53 -3.16 10.31
CA GLN A 452 13.94 -2.98 11.71
C GLN A 452 14.24 -1.51 11.95
N GLN A 453 13.74 -0.99 13.06
CA GLN A 453 13.94 0.39 13.50
C GLN A 453 14.90 0.41 14.70
N ASP A 454 15.62 1.52 14.89
CA ASP A 454 16.37 1.79 16.13
C ASP A 454 15.44 2.28 17.27
N ASP A 455 14.38 1.51 17.46
CA ASP A 455 13.21 1.85 18.24
C ASP A 455 13.53 1.86 19.73
N ALA A 456 13.12 2.89 20.45
CA ALA A 456 13.31 2.94 21.89
C ALA A 456 12.18 3.68 22.61
N HIS A 457 11.89 3.20 23.83
CA HIS A 457 10.85 3.69 24.71
C HIS A 457 11.48 4.09 26.04
N VAL A 458 11.43 5.39 26.36
CA VAL A 458 11.86 5.92 27.65
C VAL A 458 10.65 6.11 28.55
N PHE A 459 10.56 5.29 29.59
CA PHE A 459 9.58 5.46 30.66
C PHE A 459 10.17 6.43 31.69
N CYS A 460 9.58 7.61 31.83
CA CYS A 460 10.08 8.66 32.70
C CYS A 460 8.94 9.27 33.53
N ARG A 461 9.28 10.07 34.55
CA ARG A 461 8.29 10.89 35.27
C ARG A 461 7.96 12.16 34.47
N PRO A 462 6.80 12.80 34.69
CA PRO A 462 6.46 14.07 34.05
C PRO A 462 7.54 15.16 34.20
N ASP A 463 8.24 15.23 35.35
CA ASP A 463 9.31 16.20 35.58
C ASP A 463 10.60 15.93 34.78
N GLN A 464 10.74 14.74 34.18
CA GLN A 464 11.93 14.31 33.44
C GLN A 464 11.80 14.45 31.92
N VAL A 465 10.58 14.68 31.40
CA VAL A 465 10.27 14.67 29.96
C VAL A 465 11.19 15.61 29.17
N MET A 466 11.33 16.87 29.63
CA MET A 466 12.15 17.88 28.96
C MET A 466 13.64 17.47 28.88
N SER A 467 14.18 16.86 29.94
CA SER A 467 15.57 16.37 29.94
C SER A 467 15.77 15.16 29.02
N GLU A 468 14.81 14.25 28.93
CA GLU A 468 14.90 13.07 28.06
C GLU A 468 14.74 13.44 26.58
N VAL A 469 13.79 14.31 26.23
CA VAL A 469 13.66 14.85 24.85
C VAL A 469 14.94 15.59 24.43
N SER A 470 15.49 16.44 25.31
CA SER A 470 16.76 17.13 25.06
C SER A 470 17.94 16.17 24.89
N SER A 471 17.92 15.02 25.57
CA SER A 471 18.92 13.96 25.43
C SER A 471 18.79 13.26 24.06
N CYS A 472 17.56 12.93 23.63
CA CYS A 472 17.29 12.35 22.32
C CYS A 472 17.69 13.28 21.16
N LEU A 473 17.43 14.60 21.27
CA LEU A 473 17.84 15.59 20.28
C LEU A 473 19.38 15.72 20.18
N ARG A 474 20.11 15.56 21.29
CA ARG A 474 21.58 15.52 21.28
C ARG A 474 22.12 14.25 20.61
N MET A 475 21.52 13.09 20.90
CA MET A 475 21.88 11.82 20.25
C MET A 475 21.65 11.88 18.74
N LEU A 476 20.53 12.49 18.31
CA LEU A 476 20.21 12.77 16.92
C LEU A 476 21.31 13.58 16.22
N ASP A 477 21.71 14.69 16.83
CA ASP A 477 22.74 15.58 16.30
C ASP A 477 24.08 14.87 16.10
N GLU A 478 24.52 14.12 17.11
CA GLU A 478 25.80 13.41 17.05
C GLU A 478 25.80 12.31 15.97
N VAL A 479 24.69 11.58 15.81
CA VAL A 479 24.55 10.55 14.78
C VAL A 479 24.48 11.18 13.37
N TYR A 480 23.73 12.28 13.19
CA TYR A 480 23.55 12.88 11.87
C TYR A 480 24.82 13.63 11.42
N ALA A 481 25.58 14.19 12.37
CA ALA A 481 26.90 14.74 12.10
C ALA A 481 27.91 13.70 11.58
N VAL A 482 27.84 12.43 12.05
CA VAL A 482 28.67 11.33 11.52
C VAL A 482 28.35 11.00 10.06
N PHE A 483 27.09 11.17 9.64
CA PHE A 483 26.68 11.00 8.24
C PHE A 483 26.88 12.25 7.37
N GLY A 484 27.10 13.41 7.98
CA GLY A 484 27.11 14.70 7.28
C GLY A 484 25.72 15.14 6.79
N LEU A 485 24.65 14.70 7.46
CA LEU A 485 23.26 15.02 7.09
C LEU A 485 22.76 16.25 7.85
N THR A 486 22.04 17.12 7.13
CA THR A 486 21.30 18.25 7.70
C THR A 486 19.81 17.93 7.76
N TYR A 487 19.14 18.35 8.84
CA TYR A 487 17.70 18.14 9.03
C TYR A 487 16.96 19.44 9.35
N LYS A 488 15.65 19.45 9.11
CA LYS A 488 14.68 20.37 9.73
C LYS A 488 13.87 19.61 10.77
N ALA A 489 13.57 20.26 11.89
CA ALA A 489 12.61 19.76 12.88
C ALA A 489 11.26 20.45 12.66
N ALA A 490 10.18 19.68 12.74
CA ALA A 490 8.82 20.19 12.81
C ALA A 490 8.16 19.77 14.13
N LEU A 491 7.39 20.65 14.77
CA LEU A 491 6.57 20.33 15.93
C LEU A 491 5.13 20.09 15.46
N SER A 492 4.66 18.86 15.59
CA SER A 492 3.32 18.46 15.16
C SER A 492 2.38 18.42 16.37
N THR A 493 1.42 19.35 16.41
CA THR A 493 0.53 19.64 17.56
C THR A 493 -0.82 18.91 17.51
N ARG A 494 -1.62 19.05 18.56
CA ARG A 494 -2.91 18.37 18.79
C ARG A 494 -3.82 18.33 17.55
N PRO A 495 -4.13 17.14 17.01
CA PRO A 495 -5.12 16.97 15.94
C PRO A 495 -6.55 17.18 16.44
N ASP A 496 -7.52 17.34 15.54
CA ASP A 496 -8.96 17.47 15.88
C ASP A 496 -9.50 16.27 16.68
N SER A 497 -8.95 15.07 16.44
CA SER A 497 -9.29 13.84 17.15
C SER A 497 -8.12 13.37 17.99
N TYR A 498 -8.17 13.65 19.30
CA TYR A 498 -7.11 13.39 20.27
C TYR A 498 -7.64 12.70 21.53
N LEU A 499 -6.75 11.99 22.23
CA LEU A 499 -7.04 11.36 23.52
C LEU A 499 -6.28 12.08 24.65
N GLY A 500 -6.92 12.21 25.83
CA GLY A 500 -6.35 12.87 27.01
C GLY A 500 -7.04 14.19 27.35
N THR A 501 -6.60 14.87 28.40
CA THR A 501 -7.14 16.19 28.77
C THR A 501 -6.40 17.32 28.05
N LEU A 502 -7.04 18.48 27.90
CA LEU A 502 -6.43 19.66 27.27
C LEU A 502 -5.13 20.06 28.00
N GLU A 503 -5.16 20.05 29.33
CA GLU A 503 -4.02 20.44 30.17
C GLU A 503 -2.80 19.52 29.99
N GLN A 504 -3.03 18.22 29.71
CA GLN A 504 -1.95 17.27 29.41
C GLN A 504 -1.30 17.59 28.06
N TRP A 505 -2.12 17.92 27.06
CA TRP A 505 -1.65 18.30 25.73
C TRP A 505 -0.89 19.63 25.74
N ASP A 506 -1.46 20.66 26.37
CA ASP A 506 -0.83 21.98 26.47
C ASP A 506 0.52 21.90 27.20
N ALA A 507 0.63 21.05 28.24
CA ALA A 507 1.89 20.79 28.94
C ALA A 507 2.91 20.01 28.08
N ALA A 508 2.45 19.06 27.27
CA ALA A 508 3.29 18.26 26.38
C ALA A 508 3.85 19.12 25.22
N GLU A 509 3.01 19.93 24.59
CA GLU A 509 3.40 20.88 23.54
C GLU A 509 4.38 21.93 24.08
N ALA A 510 4.12 22.49 25.27
CA ALA A 510 5.04 23.40 25.92
C ALA A 510 6.41 22.76 26.25
N ALA A 511 6.43 21.47 26.64
CA ALA A 511 7.66 20.74 26.92
C ALA A 511 8.49 20.48 25.64
N LEU A 512 7.84 20.10 24.53
CA LEU A 512 8.52 19.91 23.24
C LEU A 512 9.00 21.24 22.65
N THR A 513 8.20 22.31 22.74
CA THR A 513 8.57 23.66 22.32
C THR A 513 9.84 24.13 23.03
N GLN A 514 9.86 24.04 24.37
CA GLN A 514 11.04 24.43 25.16
C GLN A 514 12.28 23.57 24.86
N ALA A 515 12.10 22.26 24.60
CA ALA A 515 13.21 21.38 24.22
C ALA A 515 13.77 21.72 22.82
N LEU A 516 12.90 22.09 21.87
CA LEU A 516 13.31 22.56 20.54
C LEU A 516 14.04 23.91 20.62
N ASP A 517 13.48 24.89 21.32
CA ASP A 517 14.10 26.21 21.50
C ASP A 517 15.47 26.12 22.19
N ALA A 518 15.62 25.21 23.16
CA ALA A 518 16.89 24.94 23.83
C ALA A 518 17.98 24.37 22.91
N THR A 519 17.65 23.84 21.72
CA THR A 519 18.65 23.44 20.72
C THR A 519 19.30 24.63 20.01
N GLY A 520 18.67 25.81 20.03
CA GLY A 520 19.10 26.99 19.27
C GLY A 520 18.95 26.85 17.75
N LYS A 521 18.18 25.88 17.26
CA LYS A 521 17.92 25.65 15.84
C LYS A 521 16.54 26.14 15.43
N ALA A 522 16.40 26.53 14.17
CA ALA A 522 15.11 26.84 13.58
C ALA A 522 14.28 25.56 13.41
N TRP A 523 13.02 25.61 13.83
CA TRP A 523 12.02 24.56 13.69
C TRP A 523 10.71 25.16 13.11
N GLU A 524 9.87 24.31 12.53
CA GLU A 524 8.61 24.71 11.88
C GLU A 524 7.40 24.15 12.66
N LEU A 525 6.31 24.90 12.78
CA LEU A 525 5.08 24.41 13.41
C LEU A 525 4.22 23.68 12.36
N ASN A 526 3.75 22.49 12.69
CA ASN A 526 2.87 21.68 11.85
C ASN A 526 1.55 21.46 12.60
N GLU A 527 0.63 22.41 12.44
CA GLU A 527 -0.62 22.42 13.21
C GLU A 527 -1.49 21.20 12.91
N ALA A 528 -2.05 20.60 13.97
CA ALA A 528 -2.98 19.45 13.92
C ALA A 528 -2.44 18.13 13.30
N ASP A 529 -1.13 17.98 13.08
CA ASP A 529 -0.52 16.73 12.58
C ASP A 529 0.04 15.81 13.69
N GLY A 530 -0.24 16.08 14.97
CA GLY A 530 0.17 15.25 16.10
C GLY A 530 -0.41 13.83 16.05
N ALA A 531 0.21 12.88 16.75
CA ALA A 531 -0.37 11.54 16.90
C ALA A 531 -1.57 11.59 17.86
N PHE A 532 -2.57 10.73 17.69
CA PHE A 532 -3.79 10.75 18.53
C PHE A 532 -3.53 10.59 20.05
N TYR A 533 -2.34 10.11 20.44
CA TYR A 533 -1.89 9.91 21.83
C TYR A 533 -0.92 10.98 22.38
N GLY A 534 -0.45 11.91 21.55
CA GLY A 534 0.41 13.01 21.98
C GLY A 534 1.17 13.72 20.84
N PRO A 535 1.79 14.88 21.13
CA PRO A 535 2.53 15.66 20.13
C PRO A 535 3.88 15.01 19.80
N LYS A 536 4.40 15.30 18.60
CA LYS A 536 5.64 14.73 18.08
C LYS A 536 6.57 15.77 17.47
N ILE A 537 7.87 15.56 17.64
CA ILE A 537 8.92 16.23 16.88
C ILE A 537 9.25 15.34 15.68
N ASP A 538 9.00 15.85 14.48
CA ASP A 538 9.29 15.15 13.22
C ASP A 538 10.56 15.71 12.58
N ILE A 539 11.50 14.81 12.29
CA ILE A 539 12.80 15.17 11.75
C ILE A 539 12.85 14.82 10.27
N THR A 540 12.83 15.86 9.44
CA THR A 540 12.93 15.75 7.99
C THR A 540 14.37 15.93 7.54
N VAL A 541 14.95 14.86 6.98
CA VAL A 541 16.23 14.88 6.29
C VAL A 541 16.02 15.24 4.82
N PHE A 542 16.93 16.04 4.28
CA PHE A 542 17.01 16.27 2.84
C PHE A 542 18.10 15.37 2.26
N ASP A 543 17.76 14.58 1.25
CA ASP A 543 18.79 13.88 0.48
C ASP A 543 19.57 14.84 -0.42
N ALA A 544 20.59 14.33 -1.12
CA ALA A 544 21.39 15.11 -2.07
C ALA A 544 20.61 15.60 -3.32
N LEU A 545 19.31 15.31 -3.40
CA LEU A 545 18.37 15.68 -4.45
C LEU A 545 17.24 16.59 -3.91
N ARG A 546 17.34 17.03 -2.65
CA ARG A 546 16.34 17.82 -1.89
C ARG A 546 15.01 17.13 -1.62
N ARG A 547 14.91 15.81 -1.81
CA ARG A 547 13.72 15.05 -1.39
C ARG A 547 13.67 14.98 0.13
N LYS A 548 12.51 15.29 0.69
CA LYS A 548 12.21 15.23 2.12
C LYS A 548 11.98 13.77 2.53
N PHE A 549 12.73 13.29 3.51
CA PHE A 549 12.48 12.01 4.17
C PHE A 549 12.32 12.22 5.67
N GLN A 550 11.17 11.84 6.22
CA GLN A 550 11.00 11.70 7.66
C GLN A 550 11.73 10.43 8.11
N CYS A 551 12.71 10.59 9.00
CA CYS A 551 13.60 9.51 9.46
C CYS A 551 13.54 9.34 10.96
N ALA A 552 14.02 10.35 11.71
CA ALA A 552 13.87 10.39 13.15
C ALA A 552 12.50 10.96 13.55
N THR A 553 12.05 10.55 14.72
CA THR A 553 10.87 11.09 15.39
C THR A 553 11.06 10.96 16.89
N ILE A 554 10.55 11.93 17.66
CA ILE A 554 10.51 11.90 19.11
C ILE A 554 9.07 12.24 19.50
N GLN A 555 8.35 11.30 20.09
CA GLN A 555 6.91 11.41 20.34
C GLN A 555 6.60 11.18 21.82
N LEU A 556 5.69 11.97 22.37
CA LEU A 556 5.20 11.78 23.73
C LEU A 556 3.92 10.95 23.70
N ASP A 557 3.80 9.99 24.62
CA ASP A 557 2.61 9.16 24.78
C ASP A 557 2.18 9.12 26.25
N PHE A 558 0.95 9.58 26.48
CA PHE A 558 0.26 9.59 27.76
C PHE A 558 -0.87 8.55 27.84
N GLN A 559 -1.19 7.89 26.72
CA GLN A 559 -2.30 6.94 26.55
C GLN A 559 -1.88 5.49 26.80
N LEU A 560 -0.74 5.02 26.28
CA LEU A 560 -0.27 3.66 26.56
C LEU A 560 -0.07 3.41 28.07
N PRO A 561 0.47 4.35 28.88
CA PRO A 561 0.48 4.21 30.34
C PRO A 561 -0.89 4.01 30.98
N VAL A 562 -1.95 4.63 30.43
CA VAL A 562 -3.32 4.48 30.94
C VAL A 562 -3.92 3.15 30.48
N ARG A 563 -3.85 2.84 29.18
CA ARG A 563 -4.37 1.60 28.57
C ARG A 563 -3.73 0.32 29.11
N PHE A 564 -2.45 0.39 29.51
CA PHE A 564 -1.76 -0.74 30.16
C PHE A 564 -1.82 -0.69 31.69
N ASP A 565 -2.40 0.36 32.29
CA ASP A 565 -2.31 0.68 33.72
C ASP A 565 -0.88 0.57 34.28
N LEU A 566 0.06 1.21 33.58
CA LEU A 566 1.45 1.27 34.00
C LEU A 566 1.58 2.20 35.20
N GLN A 567 2.14 1.68 36.29
CA GLN A 567 2.31 2.40 37.54
C GLN A 567 3.74 2.27 38.07
N TYR A 568 4.23 3.33 38.71
CA TYR A 568 5.41 3.31 39.56
C TYR A 568 5.05 3.84 40.94
N LYS A 569 5.82 3.42 41.95
CA LYS A 569 5.69 3.91 43.31
C LYS A 569 6.43 5.24 43.47
N GLY A 570 5.68 6.31 43.71
CA GLY A 570 6.13 7.68 43.88
C GLY A 570 6.89 7.92 45.19
N ALA A 571 7.45 9.13 45.34
CA ALA A 571 8.17 9.52 46.56
C ALA A 571 7.25 9.68 47.78
N SER A 572 5.95 9.89 47.54
CA SER A 572 4.86 9.93 48.51
C SER A 572 4.33 8.55 48.92
N GLU A 573 4.96 7.46 48.43
CA GLU A 573 4.49 6.07 48.50
C GLU A 573 3.19 5.77 47.72
N ALA A 574 2.55 6.79 47.12
CA ALA A 574 1.40 6.62 46.21
C ALA A 574 1.82 6.04 44.85
N PHE A 575 0.85 5.50 44.11
CA PHE A 575 1.05 5.07 42.73
C PHE A 575 0.83 6.21 41.75
N GLU A 576 1.80 6.40 40.86
CA GLU A 576 1.83 7.42 39.82
C GLU A 576 2.06 6.74 38.45
N ARG A 577 1.65 7.38 37.36
CA ARG A 577 1.82 6.84 35.99
C ARG A 577 3.04 7.46 35.30
N PRO A 578 3.87 6.67 34.60
CA PRO A 578 4.97 7.21 33.80
C PRO A 578 4.45 7.89 32.53
N VAL A 579 5.29 8.73 31.93
CA VAL A 579 5.17 9.20 30.54
C VAL A 579 6.12 8.37 29.67
N ILE A 580 5.71 8.03 28.45
CA ILE A 580 6.58 7.35 27.48
C ILE A 580 7.08 8.36 26.46
N VAL A 581 8.40 8.41 26.25
CA VAL A 581 9.01 9.04 25.08
C VAL A 581 9.38 7.94 24.09
N HIS A 582 8.67 7.92 22.96
CA HIS A 582 8.99 7.07 21.81
C HIS A 582 10.05 7.77 20.99
N ARG A 583 11.12 7.07 20.60
CA ARG A 583 12.12 7.64 19.69
C ARG A 583 12.68 6.64 18.69
N ALA A 584 13.05 7.16 17.54
CA ALA A 584 13.94 6.54 16.56
C ALA A 584 14.89 7.63 16.04
N ILE A 585 16.17 7.32 15.87
CA ILE A 585 17.19 8.25 15.40
C ILE A 585 17.52 7.97 13.93
N LEU A 586 17.74 6.72 13.54
CA LEU A 586 17.83 6.34 12.13
C LEU A 586 16.45 6.25 11.47
N GLY A 587 15.43 5.87 12.24
CA GLY A 587 14.20 5.29 11.68
C GLY A 587 14.47 3.84 11.30
N SER A 588 13.91 3.35 10.18
CA SER A 588 14.29 2.01 9.72
C SER A 588 15.69 1.98 9.12
N VAL A 589 16.46 0.94 9.46
CA VAL A 589 17.82 0.73 8.94
C VAL A 589 17.77 0.57 7.41
N GLU A 590 16.71 -0.06 6.88
CA GLU A 590 16.41 -0.11 5.46
C GLU A 590 16.32 1.29 4.81
N ARG A 591 15.48 2.18 5.35
CA ARG A 591 15.28 3.53 4.79
C ARG A 591 16.55 4.38 4.91
N MET A 592 17.24 4.31 6.05
CA MET A 592 18.51 5.01 6.23
C MET A 592 19.58 4.51 5.24
N LEU A 593 19.65 3.21 4.97
CA LEU A 593 20.58 2.67 3.96
C LEU A 593 20.27 3.22 2.56
N ALA A 594 18.99 3.38 2.18
CA ALA A 594 18.60 4.03 0.93
C ALA A 594 19.12 5.49 0.85
N ILE A 595 18.83 6.29 1.87
CA ILE A 595 19.20 7.71 1.94
C ILE A 595 20.73 7.86 1.89
N LEU A 596 21.48 7.04 2.64
CA LEU A 596 22.95 7.09 2.62
C LEU A 596 23.53 6.60 1.28
N THR A 597 22.89 5.63 0.61
CA THR A 597 23.28 5.21 -0.75
C THR A 597 23.17 6.37 -1.74
N GLU A 598 22.06 7.10 -1.69
CA GLU A 598 21.75 8.25 -2.56
C GLU A 598 22.61 9.48 -2.22
N ASN A 599 22.79 9.78 -0.93
CA ASN A 599 23.61 10.88 -0.43
C ASN A 599 25.09 10.72 -0.83
N PHE A 600 25.66 9.53 -0.63
CA PHE A 600 27.05 9.25 -1.02
C PHE A 600 27.20 8.87 -2.50
N ALA A 601 26.11 8.76 -3.28
CA ALA A 601 26.11 8.20 -4.64
C ALA A 601 26.88 6.87 -4.74
N GLY A 602 26.68 5.99 -3.74
CA GLY A 602 27.42 4.72 -3.59
C GLY A 602 28.91 4.83 -3.24
N LYS A 603 29.46 6.03 -3.00
CA LYS A 603 30.87 6.25 -2.62
C LYS A 603 31.06 6.27 -1.09
N TRP A 604 30.71 5.17 -0.44
CA TRP A 604 30.70 5.00 1.02
C TRP A 604 31.97 5.51 1.74
N PRO A 605 31.84 6.14 2.93
CA PRO A 605 32.99 6.43 3.81
C PRO A 605 33.58 5.11 4.33
N LEU A 606 34.87 5.11 4.70
CA LEU A 606 35.63 3.87 4.98
C LEU A 606 34.97 2.98 6.03
N TRP A 607 34.47 3.56 7.13
CA TRP A 607 33.89 2.81 8.24
C TRP A 607 32.60 2.06 7.83
N LEU A 608 31.79 2.68 6.96
CA LEU A 608 30.51 2.15 6.50
C LEU A 608 30.65 1.26 5.25
N SER A 609 31.70 1.45 4.47
CA SER A 609 31.89 0.82 3.16
C SER A 609 31.91 -0.70 3.22
N PRO A 610 31.17 -1.39 2.34
CA PRO A 610 31.25 -2.85 2.23
C PRO A 610 32.56 -3.32 1.60
N ARG A 611 33.22 -2.47 0.80
CA ARG A 611 34.42 -2.75 0.01
C ARG A 611 35.55 -1.83 0.46
N GLN A 612 36.10 -2.10 1.64
CA GLN A 612 37.11 -1.22 2.26
C GLN A 612 38.46 -1.32 1.54
N VAL A 613 38.98 -2.54 1.35
CA VAL A 613 40.32 -2.75 0.78
C VAL A 613 40.33 -3.92 -0.20
N ILE A 614 41.07 -3.78 -1.30
CA ILE A 614 41.43 -4.91 -2.18
C ILE A 614 42.94 -4.94 -2.44
N VAL A 615 43.53 -6.12 -2.36
CA VAL A 615 44.95 -6.36 -2.63
C VAL A 615 45.13 -6.91 -4.05
N VAL A 616 45.98 -6.26 -4.82
CA VAL A 616 46.22 -6.53 -6.25
C VAL A 616 47.67 -6.99 -6.43
N PRO A 617 47.95 -8.30 -6.54
CA PRO A 617 49.27 -8.80 -6.87
C PRO A 617 49.65 -8.46 -8.31
N ILE A 618 50.91 -8.08 -8.53
CA ILE A 618 51.49 -7.78 -9.85
C ILE A 618 51.79 -9.06 -10.65
N SER A 619 52.19 -10.13 -9.97
CA SER A 619 52.53 -11.44 -10.55
C SER A 619 51.96 -12.59 -9.71
N GLU A 620 51.96 -13.80 -10.26
CA GLU A 620 51.55 -15.02 -9.55
C GLU A 620 52.40 -15.26 -8.29
N ALA A 621 53.71 -14.99 -8.34
CA ALA A 621 54.61 -15.09 -7.20
C ALA A 621 54.14 -14.23 -6.01
N SER A 622 53.67 -13.00 -6.27
CA SER A 622 53.19 -12.07 -5.24
C SER A 622 51.81 -12.41 -4.67
N VAL A 623 51.09 -13.42 -5.19
CA VAL A 623 49.79 -13.88 -4.62
C VAL A 623 49.99 -14.43 -3.20
N GLY A 624 51.12 -15.09 -2.94
CA GLY A 624 51.48 -15.57 -1.61
C GLY A 624 51.55 -14.43 -0.59
N TYR A 625 52.19 -13.31 -0.95
CA TYR A 625 52.24 -12.12 -0.12
C TYR A 625 50.88 -11.43 0.01
N ALA A 626 50.15 -11.23 -1.09
CA ALA A 626 48.82 -10.62 -1.08
C ALA A 626 47.85 -11.31 -0.09
N ARG A 627 47.92 -12.64 0.03
CA ARG A 627 47.14 -13.41 1.00
C ARG A 627 47.60 -13.19 2.45
N ARG A 628 48.90 -12.94 2.71
CA ARG A 628 49.42 -12.53 4.03
C ARG A 628 48.97 -11.12 4.41
N VAL A 629 49.06 -10.16 3.48
CA VAL A 629 48.54 -8.79 3.65
C VAL A 629 47.05 -8.81 4.02
N ARG A 630 46.25 -9.58 3.28
CA ARG A 630 44.82 -9.78 3.59
C ARG A 630 44.62 -10.33 5.01
N ALA A 631 45.40 -11.33 5.43
CA ALA A 631 45.26 -11.92 6.76
C ALA A 631 45.56 -10.92 7.88
N GLN A 632 46.61 -10.10 7.75
CA GLN A 632 46.95 -9.04 8.71
C GLN A 632 45.84 -7.99 8.81
N LEU A 633 45.33 -7.49 7.70
CA LEU A 633 44.26 -6.49 7.71
C LEU A 633 42.91 -7.07 8.18
N ARG A 634 42.63 -8.35 7.91
CA ARG A 634 41.46 -9.06 8.45
C ARG A 634 41.53 -9.27 9.96
N ALA A 635 42.73 -9.45 10.53
CA ALA A 635 42.91 -9.49 11.98
C ALA A 635 42.55 -8.16 12.65
N ALA A 636 42.79 -7.04 11.96
CA ALA A 636 42.33 -5.69 12.35
C ALA A 636 40.84 -5.41 12.00
N LYS A 637 40.04 -6.46 11.75
CA LYS A 637 38.60 -6.42 11.43
C LYS A 637 38.20 -5.66 10.14
N LEU A 638 39.13 -5.38 9.23
CA LEU A 638 38.81 -4.76 7.93
C LEU A 638 38.25 -5.79 6.92
N HIS A 639 37.36 -5.34 6.04
CA HIS A 639 36.90 -6.10 4.89
C HIS A 639 37.90 -5.99 3.73
N VAL A 640 38.69 -7.05 3.55
CA VAL A 640 39.79 -7.10 2.58
C VAL A 640 39.66 -8.28 1.62
N GLU A 641 39.69 -7.96 0.33
CA GLU A 641 39.63 -8.92 -0.78
C GLU A 641 41.00 -9.00 -1.49
N VAL A 642 41.23 -10.05 -2.30
CA VAL A 642 42.45 -10.24 -3.10
C VAL A 642 42.02 -10.61 -4.51
N ASP A 643 42.53 -9.91 -5.52
CA ASP A 643 42.29 -10.27 -6.94
C ASP A 643 43.45 -11.12 -7.45
N ASP A 644 43.37 -12.43 -7.28
CA ASP A 644 44.34 -13.42 -7.78
C ASP A 644 44.04 -13.95 -9.20
N SER A 645 43.20 -13.26 -9.98
CA SER A 645 42.96 -13.61 -11.39
C SER A 645 44.15 -13.33 -12.32
N ASP A 646 44.18 -13.94 -13.50
CA ASP A 646 45.25 -13.76 -14.51
C ASP A 646 45.18 -12.43 -15.28
N ARG A 647 44.35 -11.48 -14.84
CA ARG A 647 44.18 -10.16 -15.49
C ARG A 647 45.38 -9.26 -15.26
N LYS A 648 45.73 -8.43 -16.25
CA LYS A 648 46.75 -7.37 -16.10
C LYS A 648 46.41 -6.46 -14.91
N MET A 649 47.41 -6.11 -14.09
CA MET A 649 47.26 -5.25 -12.90
C MET A 649 46.44 -3.97 -13.17
N GLN A 650 46.66 -3.29 -14.29
CA GLN A 650 45.90 -2.09 -14.68
C GLN A 650 44.39 -2.35 -14.80
N LYS A 651 43.99 -3.53 -15.31
CA LYS A 651 42.59 -3.94 -15.41
C LYS A 651 42.00 -4.24 -14.02
N LYS A 652 42.73 -4.98 -13.17
CA LYS A 652 42.35 -5.24 -11.77
C LYS A 652 42.11 -3.94 -10.99
N VAL A 653 43.04 -2.98 -11.08
CA VAL A 653 42.90 -1.65 -10.44
C VAL A 653 41.69 -0.90 -10.98
N ARG A 654 41.44 -0.92 -12.30
CA ARG A 654 40.27 -0.25 -12.89
C ARG A 654 38.95 -0.89 -12.46
N GLU A 655 38.87 -2.22 -12.39
CA GLU A 655 37.68 -2.95 -11.93
C GLU A 655 37.43 -2.67 -10.44
N ALA A 656 38.47 -2.63 -9.61
CA ALA A 656 38.39 -2.23 -8.21
C ALA A 656 37.89 -0.79 -8.01
N GLN A 657 38.32 0.16 -8.86
CA GLN A 657 37.83 1.54 -8.85
C GLN A 657 36.34 1.62 -9.22
N LEU A 658 35.92 0.88 -10.25
CA LEU A 658 34.50 0.82 -10.64
C LEU A 658 33.63 0.20 -9.54
N ALA A 659 34.14 -0.84 -8.86
CA ALA A 659 33.53 -1.48 -7.70
C ALA A 659 33.58 -0.63 -6.40
N GLN A 660 34.10 0.60 -6.46
CA GLN A 660 34.16 1.59 -5.37
C GLN A 660 35.00 1.21 -4.13
N PHE A 661 36.01 0.33 -4.28
CA PHE A 661 36.93 0.01 -3.19
C PHE A 661 37.65 1.26 -2.65
N ASN A 662 37.52 1.56 -1.35
CA ASN A 662 38.14 2.77 -0.78
C ASN A 662 39.66 2.81 -1.01
N TYR A 663 40.34 1.67 -0.75
CA TYR A 663 41.77 1.51 -0.95
C TYR A 663 42.11 0.28 -1.81
N ILE A 664 43.08 0.47 -2.70
CA ILE A 664 43.60 -0.55 -3.60
C ILE A 664 45.09 -0.68 -3.31
N LEU A 665 45.49 -1.83 -2.76
CA LEU A 665 46.86 -2.11 -2.33
C LEU A 665 47.56 -2.96 -3.40
N VAL A 666 48.48 -2.37 -4.16
CA VAL A 666 49.26 -3.10 -5.16
C VAL A 666 50.51 -3.70 -4.51
N VAL A 667 50.81 -4.96 -4.80
CA VAL A 667 51.97 -5.68 -4.24
C VAL A 667 52.74 -6.46 -5.30
N GLY A 668 54.06 -6.28 -5.33
CA GLY A 668 55.02 -7.06 -6.12
C GLY A 668 56.13 -7.63 -5.27
N GLU A 669 57.18 -8.13 -5.92
CA GLU A 669 58.39 -8.66 -5.27
C GLU A 669 59.12 -7.61 -4.42
N LYS A 670 59.10 -6.33 -4.85
CA LYS A 670 59.70 -5.22 -4.09
C LYS A 670 58.94 -4.97 -2.79
N GLU A 671 57.61 -4.89 -2.87
CA GLU A 671 56.73 -4.74 -1.71
C GLU A 671 56.87 -5.92 -0.74
N GLU A 672 57.02 -7.15 -1.25
CA GLU A 672 57.26 -8.35 -0.43
C GLU A 672 58.63 -8.33 0.27
N ALA A 673 59.69 -7.91 -0.42
CA ALA A 673 61.04 -7.82 0.13
C ALA A 673 61.18 -6.73 1.21
N GLU A 674 60.47 -5.61 1.06
CA GLU A 674 60.50 -4.48 1.99
C GLU A 674 59.41 -4.56 3.10
N GLY A 675 58.46 -5.50 3.02
CA GLY A 675 57.34 -5.60 3.96
C GLY A 675 56.34 -4.44 3.86
N THR A 676 56.14 -3.92 2.64
CA THR A 676 55.33 -2.73 2.34
C THR A 676 54.16 -3.03 1.41
N VAL A 677 53.31 -2.04 1.14
CA VAL A 677 52.25 -2.07 0.12
C VAL A 677 52.19 -0.74 -0.64
N ASN A 678 51.90 -0.77 -1.94
CA ASN A 678 51.67 0.45 -2.73
C ASN A 678 50.19 0.88 -2.62
N VAL A 679 49.93 2.01 -1.96
CA VAL A 679 48.57 2.45 -1.61
C VAL A 679 47.98 3.35 -2.69
N ARG A 680 46.75 3.04 -3.13
CA ARG A 680 45.95 3.86 -4.05
C ARG A 680 44.53 4.05 -3.56
N THR A 681 43.90 5.17 -3.88
CA THR A 681 42.47 5.43 -3.60
C THR A 681 41.58 5.09 -4.80
N ARG A 682 40.25 5.01 -4.58
CA ARG A 682 39.25 4.89 -5.67
C ARG A 682 39.34 5.99 -6.73
N ASP A 683 39.72 7.20 -6.33
CA ASP A 683 39.89 8.35 -7.24
C ASP A 683 41.28 8.37 -7.93
N ASN A 684 41.98 7.23 -7.91
CA ASN A 684 43.28 6.98 -8.55
C ASN A 684 44.47 7.79 -8.00
N ILE A 685 44.34 8.35 -6.78
CA ILE A 685 45.46 9.02 -6.11
C ILE A 685 46.41 7.95 -5.58
N VAL A 686 47.69 8.04 -5.95
CA VAL A 686 48.75 7.10 -5.54
C VAL A 686 49.52 7.71 -4.37
N HIS A 687 49.47 7.07 -3.21
CA HIS A 687 50.15 7.53 -1.99
C HIS A 687 51.55 6.93 -1.81
N GLY A 688 52.01 6.08 -2.74
CA GLY A 688 53.34 5.47 -2.70
C GLY A 688 53.38 4.18 -1.88
N MET A 689 54.59 3.77 -1.48
CA MET A 689 54.83 2.58 -0.66
C MET A 689 54.70 2.93 0.83
N HIS A 690 53.95 2.12 1.58
CA HIS A 690 53.74 2.26 3.03
C HIS A 690 54.06 0.96 3.73
N ALA A 691 54.65 1.02 4.92
CA ALA A 691 54.89 -0.15 5.76
C ALA A 691 53.57 -0.77 6.21
N LEU A 692 53.54 -2.10 6.36
CA LEU A 692 52.39 -2.86 6.84
C LEU A 692 52.25 -2.80 8.37
N ASP A 693 51.96 -1.60 8.87
CA ASP A 693 51.44 -1.40 10.22
C ASP A 693 49.92 -1.21 10.12
N ALA A 694 49.14 -2.13 10.69
CA ALA A 694 47.68 -2.07 10.62
C ALA A 694 47.10 -0.90 11.42
N GLU A 695 47.70 -0.51 12.54
CA GLU A 695 47.24 0.63 13.36
C GLU A 695 47.63 1.96 12.72
N LEU A 696 48.82 2.03 12.12
CA LEU A 696 49.29 3.20 11.40
C LEU A 696 48.59 3.37 10.04
N MET A 697 48.21 2.27 9.37
CA MET A 697 47.31 2.32 8.22
C MET A 697 45.90 2.75 8.63
N ILE A 698 45.28 2.15 9.66
CA ILE A 698 43.93 2.53 10.11
C ILE A 698 43.89 4.02 10.51
N SER A 699 44.85 4.48 11.32
CA SER A 699 44.92 5.90 11.73
C SER A 699 45.24 6.86 10.57
N SER A 700 45.99 6.44 9.54
CA SER A 700 46.26 7.28 8.36
C SER A 700 45.08 7.29 7.38
N MET A 701 44.39 6.15 7.22
CA MET A 701 43.16 6.03 6.44
C MET A 701 41.99 6.80 7.11
N GLN A 702 41.96 6.86 8.44
CA GLN A 702 41.01 7.69 9.22
C GLN A 702 41.35 9.18 9.16
N ARG A 703 42.63 9.58 9.20
CA ARG A 703 43.03 10.99 9.05
C ARG A 703 42.65 11.60 7.69
N CYS A 704 42.44 10.78 6.67
CA CYS A 704 41.97 11.22 5.35
C CYS A 704 40.43 11.38 5.25
N SER A 705 39.66 10.90 6.23
CA SER A 705 38.22 11.17 6.34
C SER A 705 37.94 11.89 7.66
N GLY A 706 37.79 13.21 7.60
CA GLY A 706 37.46 14.03 8.77
C GLY A 706 36.26 13.45 9.52
N VAL A 707 36.37 13.40 10.86
CA VAL A 707 35.36 12.88 11.81
C VAL A 707 35.21 11.33 11.84
N LEU A 708 36.16 10.63 12.48
CA LEU A 708 35.90 9.41 13.30
C LEU A 708 37.12 8.92 14.12
N ALA A 709 37.87 9.85 14.74
CA ALA A 709 39.16 9.55 15.36
C ALA A 709 39.14 9.00 16.81
N ARG A 710 37.97 8.84 17.47
CA ARG A 710 37.89 8.51 18.91
C ARG A 710 37.32 7.13 19.27
N GLN A 711 36.35 6.60 18.52
CA GLN A 711 35.62 5.39 18.94
C GLN A 711 36.33 4.07 18.56
N LEU A 712 37.04 4.00 17.43
CA LEU A 712 37.74 2.77 17.01
C LEU A 712 38.98 2.43 17.86
N LEU A 713 39.63 3.42 18.49
CA LEU A 713 40.75 3.19 19.42
C LEU A 713 40.33 2.41 20.68
N ALA A 714 39.05 2.49 21.09
CA ALA A 714 38.53 1.69 22.20
C ALA A 714 38.44 0.20 21.84
N ARG A 715 38.20 -0.14 20.56
CA ARG A 715 38.04 -1.54 20.11
C ARG A 715 39.37 -2.31 20.04
N THR A 716 40.53 -1.65 19.92
CA THR A 716 41.86 -2.30 19.99
C THR A 716 42.38 -2.40 21.43
N ALA A 717 42.06 -1.43 22.30
CA ALA A 717 42.47 -1.44 23.71
C ALA A 717 41.83 -2.56 24.57
N ALA A 718 40.83 -3.28 24.06
CA ALA A 718 40.02 -4.24 24.82
C ALA A 718 40.65 -5.65 25.02
N HIS A 719 41.87 -5.92 24.54
CA HIS A 719 42.55 -7.22 24.73
C HIS A 719 43.92 -7.09 25.44
N PRO A 720 43.98 -7.26 26.77
CA PRO A 720 45.21 -7.12 27.55
C PRO A 720 46.06 -8.40 27.55
N SER A 721 46.84 -8.64 26.49
CA SER A 721 47.85 -9.73 26.50
C SER A 721 49.13 -9.50 25.69
N LEU A 722 49.31 -8.35 25.02
CA LEU A 722 50.46 -8.10 24.11
C LEU A 722 51.17 -6.75 24.29
N ALA A 723 51.09 -6.14 25.48
CA ALA A 723 51.92 -4.97 25.83
C ALA A 723 53.00 -5.41 26.85
N PRO A 724 54.25 -5.61 26.40
CA PRO A 724 55.22 -4.50 26.56
C PRO A 724 56.29 -4.42 25.44
N SER A 725 56.13 -3.46 24.52
CA SER A 725 57.24 -2.98 23.65
C SER A 725 57.09 -1.52 23.16
N LEU A 726 55.89 -0.93 23.26
CA LEU A 726 55.56 0.38 22.68
C LEU A 726 55.87 1.62 23.54
N ALA A 727 56.42 1.46 24.74
CA ALA A 727 56.64 2.58 25.68
C ALA A 727 57.83 3.50 25.32
N SER A 728 58.65 3.18 24.31
CA SER A 728 59.90 3.90 24.00
C SER A 728 59.89 4.70 22.69
N ALA A 729 58.82 4.66 21.89
CA ALA A 729 58.84 5.12 20.49
C ALA A 729 58.14 6.48 20.20
N LEU A 730 57.54 7.14 21.20
CA LEU A 730 56.64 8.31 20.99
C LEU A 730 57.06 9.60 21.71
N ALA A 731 58.35 9.93 21.68
CA ALA A 731 58.84 11.29 21.91
C ALA A 731 59.88 11.63 20.82
N PRO A 732 59.93 12.85 20.22
CA PRO A 732 59.07 14.02 20.44
C PRO A 732 58.60 14.79 19.17
N VAL A 733 57.32 15.18 19.07
CA VAL A 733 56.92 16.43 18.34
C VAL A 733 55.68 17.04 19.00
N ALA A 734 55.89 17.95 19.95
CA ALA A 734 54.85 18.84 20.46
C ALA A 734 55.49 20.17 20.94
N CYS A 735 55.18 21.28 20.27
CA CYS A 735 55.57 22.62 20.71
C CYS A 735 54.61 23.67 20.12
N ALA A 736 54.30 24.72 20.90
CA ALA A 736 53.35 25.83 20.64
C ALA A 736 51.85 25.43 20.57
N CYS A 737 50.89 26.02 21.31
CA CYS A 737 50.83 26.95 22.47
C CYS A 737 49.56 26.55 23.30
N SER A 738 49.55 26.38 24.64
CA SER A 738 49.39 27.43 25.71
C SER A 738 48.16 28.33 25.51
N PHE A 739 47.18 28.51 26.42
CA PHE A 739 47.04 28.34 27.90
C PHE A 739 45.58 27.92 28.29
N SER A 740 45.12 27.70 29.55
CA SER A 740 45.63 26.97 30.76
C SER A 740 44.58 27.01 31.92
N ASN A 741 44.58 25.98 32.80
CA ASN A 741 43.97 25.88 34.15
C ASN A 741 42.42 25.76 34.25
N LEU A 742 41.79 25.06 35.22
CA LEU A 742 42.24 24.59 36.55
C LEU A 742 41.92 23.10 36.86
N THR A 743 42.63 22.58 37.87
CA THR A 743 42.68 21.22 38.43
C THR A 743 41.51 20.80 39.35
N LEU A 744 41.24 19.48 39.47
CA LEU A 744 41.42 18.72 40.72
C LEU A 744 41.37 17.17 40.51
N ALA A 745 41.78 16.40 41.52
CA ALA A 745 42.37 15.05 41.40
C ALA A 745 41.49 13.88 41.90
N PRO A 746 41.82 12.59 41.60
CA PRO A 746 40.94 11.43 41.81
C PRO A 746 41.18 10.67 43.13
N ALA A 747 40.23 9.79 43.50
CA ALA A 747 40.33 8.88 44.66
C ALA A 747 40.01 7.41 44.28
N GLN A 748 40.51 6.47 45.09
CA GLN A 748 40.66 5.03 44.76
C GLN A 748 39.46 4.12 45.12
N PRO A 749 39.38 2.90 44.54
CA PRO A 749 38.31 1.92 44.82
C PRO A 749 38.59 1.02 46.04
N SER A 750 37.52 0.55 46.69
CA SER A 750 37.55 -0.45 47.77
C SER A 750 36.87 -1.77 47.39
N LYS A 751 37.32 -2.88 48.02
CA LYS A 751 37.05 -4.28 47.64
C LYS A 751 35.89 -4.94 48.43
N LEU A 752 35.61 -6.20 48.06
CA LEU A 752 34.94 -7.27 48.84
C LEU A 752 33.38 -7.18 48.87
N LEU A 753 32.59 -8.27 48.86
CA LEU A 753 32.87 -9.70 49.13
C LEU A 753 31.91 -10.64 48.35
N SER A 754 32.37 -11.85 48.02
CA SER A 754 31.56 -13.01 47.55
C SER A 754 30.94 -13.77 48.73
N THR A 755 29.78 -14.44 48.62
CA THR A 755 29.59 -15.90 48.34
C THR A 755 28.08 -16.30 48.43
N PRO A 756 27.65 -17.52 47.98
CA PRO A 756 26.26 -17.81 47.57
C PRO A 756 25.48 -18.76 48.52
N LEU A 757 24.34 -19.30 48.00
CA LEU A 757 23.44 -20.42 48.42
C LEU A 757 21.96 -19.92 48.43
N HIS A 758 20.90 -20.70 48.18
CA HIS A 758 20.75 -22.14 47.95
C HIS A 758 19.52 -22.44 47.03
N THR A 759 19.50 -23.64 46.45
CA THR A 759 18.38 -24.28 45.73
C THR A 759 17.19 -24.71 46.62
N SER A 760 15.95 -24.67 46.11
CA SER A 760 14.90 -25.64 46.47
C SER A 760 13.86 -25.83 45.36
N SER A 761 13.24 -27.01 45.32
CA SER A 761 12.34 -27.50 44.26
C SER A 761 10.96 -27.92 44.80
N LYS A 762 10.08 -28.39 43.89
CA LYS A 762 8.74 -29.02 44.11
C LYS A 762 7.59 -28.02 44.36
N SER A 763 6.61 -27.86 43.46
CA SER A 763 5.60 -28.78 42.86
C SER A 763 4.36 -28.99 43.72
N TRP A 764 3.18 -28.63 43.21
CA TRP A 764 1.86 -29.20 43.55
C TRP A 764 0.90 -29.10 42.35
N GLN A 765 -0.15 -29.93 42.35
CA GLN A 765 -1.03 -30.23 41.22
C GLN A 765 -2.48 -29.77 41.45
N GLN A 766 -3.12 -29.26 40.38
CA GLN A 766 -4.43 -29.69 39.85
C GLN A 766 -5.76 -29.35 40.59
N ALA A 767 -6.84 -29.27 39.78
CA ALA A 767 -8.29 -29.18 40.10
C ALA A 767 -8.82 -27.80 40.58
N SER A 768 -10.05 -27.34 40.27
CA SER A 768 -11.14 -27.88 39.41
C SER A 768 -12.15 -26.78 39.00
N LEU A 769 -13.05 -27.13 38.06
CA LEU A 769 -14.15 -26.33 37.50
C LEU A 769 -15.26 -25.91 38.49
N SER A 770 -15.99 -24.83 38.17
CA SER A 770 -17.44 -24.69 38.43
C SER A 770 -18.09 -23.61 37.54
N GLU A 771 -19.16 -23.99 36.82
CA GLU A 771 -20.19 -23.09 36.26
C GLU A 771 -21.08 -22.56 37.44
N GLU A 772 -22.08 -21.66 37.34
CA GLU A 772 -23.01 -21.31 36.26
C GLU A 772 -23.61 -19.86 36.51
N PRO A 773 -24.84 -19.40 36.14
CA PRO A 773 -25.00 -18.22 35.27
C PRO A 773 -25.90 -17.09 35.85
N HIS A 774 -26.17 -16.04 35.05
CA HIS A 774 -27.38 -15.21 35.19
C HIS A 774 -27.94 -14.74 33.82
N HIS A 775 -29.27 -14.58 33.77
CA HIS A 775 -30.09 -14.33 32.59
C HIS A 775 -30.79 -12.95 32.65
N GLU A 776 -31.36 -12.55 31.50
CA GLU A 776 -32.59 -11.73 31.34
C GLU A 776 -32.53 -10.18 31.35
N HIS A 777 -32.92 -9.56 30.21
CA HIS A 777 -34.26 -8.95 30.07
C HIS A 777 -34.61 -8.52 28.62
N MET A 778 -35.90 -8.60 28.28
CA MET A 778 -36.52 -8.14 27.01
C MET A 778 -36.85 -6.63 27.03
N ARG A 779 -37.09 -6.04 25.84
CA ARG A 779 -38.43 -5.52 25.45
C ARG A 779 -38.57 -5.18 23.96
N ILE A 780 -39.83 -5.14 23.52
CA ILE A 780 -40.33 -5.03 22.14
C ILE A 780 -40.99 -3.65 21.96
N ASN A 781 -41.11 -3.16 20.72
CA ASN A 781 -42.30 -2.42 20.24
C ASN A 781 -42.41 -2.50 18.71
N GLU A 782 -43.58 -2.86 18.20
CA GLU A 782 -44.01 -2.70 16.80
C GLU A 782 -44.91 -1.47 16.67
N GLU A 783 -45.02 -0.88 15.46
CA GLU A 783 -46.32 -0.43 14.92
C GLU A 783 -46.24 -0.26 13.38
N ALA A 784 -47.39 -0.32 12.69
CA ALA A 784 -47.49 -0.68 11.27
C ALA A 784 -48.13 0.40 10.37
N GLY A 785 -47.99 0.29 9.03
CA GLY A 785 -48.61 1.26 8.11
C GLY A 785 -48.58 0.98 6.60
N THR A 786 -49.43 0.07 6.10
CA THR A 786 -50.09 0.07 4.75
C THR A 786 -49.25 -0.04 3.45
N ALA A 787 -49.84 -0.70 2.44
CA ALA A 787 -49.21 -1.02 1.15
C ALA A 787 -49.99 -0.46 -0.07
N LYS A 788 -49.29 -0.15 -1.18
CA LYS A 788 -49.74 -0.45 -2.57
C LYS A 788 -48.68 -0.17 -3.66
N ASP A 789 -48.93 -0.82 -4.80
CA ASP A 789 -48.29 -0.77 -6.13
C ASP A 789 -46.84 -1.28 -6.28
N LYS A 790 -46.73 -2.41 -6.98
CA LYS A 790 -45.47 -3.03 -7.41
C LYS A 790 -45.12 -2.60 -8.83
N THR A 791 -43.99 -1.93 -8.99
CA THR A 791 -43.30 -1.81 -10.29
C THR A 791 -41.93 -2.48 -10.15
N TYR A 792 -41.68 -3.52 -10.96
CA TYR A 792 -40.33 -4.05 -11.14
C TYR A 792 -39.60 -3.09 -12.06
N GLN A 793 -38.52 -2.46 -11.59
CA GLN A 793 -37.59 -1.72 -12.45
C GLN A 793 -36.31 -2.53 -12.66
N GLU A 794 -35.84 -2.53 -13.89
CA GLU A 794 -34.52 -3.01 -14.28
C GLU A 794 -33.46 -2.06 -13.70
N GLY A 795 -32.50 -2.60 -12.96
CA GLY A 795 -31.41 -1.80 -12.39
C GLY A 795 -30.77 -2.45 -11.18
N TYR A 796 -29.44 -2.36 -11.11
CA TYR A 796 -28.65 -2.89 -10.00
C TYR A 796 -28.83 -2.00 -8.76
N ILE A 797 -29.55 -2.48 -7.74
CA ILE A 797 -29.71 -1.77 -6.47
C ILE A 797 -28.66 -2.31 -5.48
N ALA A 798 -27.77 -1.43 -5.02
CA ALA A 798 -26.86 -1.74 -3.92
C ALA A 798 -27.60 -1.67 -2.56
N PRO A 799 -27.24 -2.49 -1.55
CA PRO A 799 -27.95 -2.51 -0.27
C PRO A 799 -27.81 -1.19 0.51
N HIS A 800 -28.87 -0.79 1.21
CA HIS A 800 -28.83 0.33 2.15
C HIS A 800 -27.96 -0.01 3.38
N PRO A 801 -27.05 0.88 3.82
CA PRO A 801 -26.38 0.73 5.11
C PRO A 801 -27.30 1.22 6.23
N GLY A 802 -27.95 0.30 6.96
CA GLY A 802 -28.87 0.71 8.02
C GLY A 802 -29.67 -0.38 8.74
N SER A 803 -29.02 -1.39 9.31
CA SER A 803 -29.60 -2.17 10.41
C SER A 803 -28.54 -2.83 11.29
N ASP A 804 -28.70 -2.74 12.61
CA ASP A 804 -27.80 -3.34 13.59
C ASP A 804 -27.94 -4.88 13.57
N SER A 805 -27.02 -5.57 12.89
CA SER A 805 -26.86 -7.02 13.00
C SER A 805 -25.39 -7.42 13.10
N LYS A 806 -25.08 -8.35 14.00
CA LYS A 806 -23.71 -8.73 14.38
C LYS A 806 -22.99 -9.65 13.36
N ASP A 807 -23.59 -9.89 12.20
CA ASP A 807 -23.12 -10.88 11.20
C ASP A 807 -22.38 -10.24 10.00
N ALA A 808 -22.12 -8.92 10.00
CA ALA A 808 -21.45 -8.19 8.92
C ALA A 808 -19.92 -8.39 8.87
N GLY A 809 -19.44 -9.64 8.99
CA GLY A 809 -18.02 -10.02 8.99
C GLY A 809 -17.50 -10.67 7.69
N ASP A 810 -18.38 -11.20 6.85
CA ASP A 810 -18.00 -12.03 5.69
C ASP A 810 -18.02 -11.24 4.36
N SER A 811 -16.93 -10.53 4.04
CA SER A 811 -16.73 -9.89 2.73
C SER A 811 -15.76 -10.66 1.81
N TYR A 812 -15.88 -11.98 1.75
CA TYR A 812 -15.46 -12.72 0.57
C TYR A 812 -16.59 -12.65 -0.45
N LEU A 813 -16.42 -11.84 -1.51
CA LEU A 813 -17.44 -11.62 -2.54
C LEU A 813 -17.73 -12.89 -3.33
N LEU A 814 -18.76 -13.62 -2.92
CA LEU A 814 -19.33 -14.73 -3.65
C LEU A 814 -20.07 -14.21 -4.89
N MET A 815 -19.47 -14.37 -6.07
CA MET A 815 -20.07 -13.93 -7.33
C MET A 815 -21.02 -14.98 -7.90
N HIS A 816 -22.30 -14.88 -7.54
CA HIS A 816 -23.39 -15.66 -8.17
C HIS A 816 -24.07 -14.88 -9.32
N PRO A 817 -24.46 -15.49 -10.46
CA PRO A 817 -25.15 -14.83 -11.57
C PRO A 817 -26.61 -14.47 -11.26
N VAL A 818 -27.05 -13.27 -11.63
CA VAL A 818 -28.45 -12.86 -11.41
C VAL A 818 -29.36 -13.48 -12.48
N TYR A 819 -30.26 -14.35 -12.08
CA TYR A 819 -31.30 -14.88 -12.96
C TYR A 819 -32.43 -13.87 -13.16
N ASN A 820 -32.88 -13.69 -14.41
CA ASN A 820 -34.09 -12.92 -14.68
C ASN A 820 -35.36 -13.76 -14.37
N LYS A 821 -36.48 -13.08 -14.13
CA LYS A 821 -37.71 -13.74 -13.69
C LYS A 821 -38.30 -14.70 -14.73
N GLU A 822 -38.23 -14.34 -16.01
CA GLU A 822 -38.73 -15.17 -17.11
C GLU A 822 -37.96 -16.51 -17.19
N TYR A 823 -36.64 -16.46 -17.00
CA TYR A 823 -35.77 -17.62 -16.93
C TYR A 823 -36.13 -18.53 -15.74
N LEU A 824 -36.24 -17.96 -14.53
CA LEU A 824 -36.62 -18.70 -13.32
C LEU A 824 -37.96 -19.42 -13.47
N GLU A 825 -38.93 -18.78 -14.13
CA GLU A 825 -40.25 -19.37 -14.42
C GLU A 825 -40.21 -20.39 -15.58
N SER A 826 -39.29 -20.25 -16.54
CA SER A 826 -39.10 -21.19 -17.67
C SER A 826 -38.55 -22.57 -17.27
N ILE A 827 -37.93 -22.68 -16.09
CA ILE A 827 -37.31 -23.93 -15.62
C ILE A 827 -38.38 -24.92 -15.16
N TYR A 828 -38.40 -26.08 -15.82
CA TYR A 828 -39.24 -27.23 -15.46
C TYR A 828 -38.37 -28.50 -15.33
N PRO A 829 -38.80 -29.51 -14.55
CA PRO A 829 -38.09 -30.78 -14.44
C PRO A 829 -37.89 -31.45 -15.81
N ARG A 830 -36.62 -31.56 -16.22
CA ARG A 830 -36.19 -32.33 -17.40
C ARG A 830 -35.75 -33.72 -16.95
N HIS A 831 -35.77 -34.69 -17.87
CA HIS A 831 -35.25 -36.03 -17.63
C HIS A 831 -34.46 -36.54 -18.84
N LYS A 832 -33.19 -36.87 -18.65
CA LYS A 832 -32.32 -37.46 -19.67
C LYS A 832 -32.47 -38.98 -19.67
N THR A 833 -33.08 -39.55 -20.71
CA THR A 833 -33.21 -41.02 -20.82
C THR A 833 -31.81 -41.66 -20.85
N PRO A 834 -31.50 -42.64 -19.97
CA PRO A 834 -30.16 -43.20 -19.88
C PRO A 834 -29.85 -44.14 -21.06
N GLU A 835 -28.91 -43.75 -21.92
CA GLU A 835 -28.54 -44.54 -23.11
C GLU A 835 -27.32 -45.42 -22.84
N LYS A 836 -26.26 -44.84 -22.26
CA LYS A 836 -24.96 -45.47 -22.01
C LYS A 836 -24.98 -46.29 -20.73
N TRP A 837 -24.03 -47.22 -20.60
CA TRP A 837 -23.93 -48.08 -19.41
C TRP A 837 -23.67 -47.28 -18.12
N SER A 838 -22.88 -46.20 -18.20
CA SER A 838 -22.64 -45.28 -17.08
C SER A 838 -23.88 -44.50 -16.65
N GLU A 839 -24.72 -44.09 -17.61
CA GLU A 839 -25.98 -43.39 -17.35
C GLU A 839 -27.01 -44.36 -16.75
N LYS A 840 -27.12 -45.57 -17.30
CA LYS A 840 -28.02 -46.62 -16.77
C LYS A 840 -27.69 -47.00 -15.33
N THR A 841 -26.40 -47.18 -15.02
CA THR A 841 -25.96 -47.51 -13.64
C THR A 841 -26.13 -46.34 -12.69
N GLY A 842 -25.82 -45.09 -13.11
CA GLY A 842 -26.10 -43.88 -12.33
C GLY A 842 -27.60 -43.71 -12.01
N PHE A 843 -28.46 -43.80 -13.03
CA PHE A 843 -29.91 -43.71 -12.89
C PHE A 843 -30.48 -44.80 -11.96
N TRP A 844 -29.98 -46.05 -12.07
CA TRP A 844 -30.40 -47.14 -11.19
C TRP A 844 -29.97 -46.91 -9.74
N ALA A 845 -28.76 -46.38 -9.51
CA ALA A 845 -28.27 -46.03 -8.18
C ALA A 845 -29.12 -44.92 -7.53
N VAL A 846 -29.41 -43.83 -8.26
CA VAL A 846 -30.31 -42.76 -7.78
C VAL A 846 -31.71 -43.31 -7.52
N THR A 847 -32.26 -44.14 -8.41
CA THR A 847 -33.59 -44.75 -8.23
C THR A 847 -33.66 -45.65 -6.98
N ALA A 848 -32.61 -46.42 -6.70
CA ALA A 848 -32.52 -47.24 -5.49
C ALA A 848 -32.36 -46.40 -4.21
N MET A 849 -31.53 -45.35 -4.26
CA MET A 849 -31.34 -44.42 -3.14
C MET A 849 -32.62 -43.64 -2.84
N ARG A 850 -33.36 -43.21 -3.87
CA ARG A 850 -34.62 -42.46 -3.77
C ARG A 850 -35.64 -43.16 -2.88
N TRP A 851 -35.80 -44.48 -2.98
CA TRP A 851 -36.74 -45.22 -2.11
C TRP A 851 -36.39 -45.05 -0.62
N SER A 852 -35.11 -45.13 -0.28
CA SER A 852 -34.63 -44.94 1.10
C SER A 852 -34.74 -43.48 1.55
N PHE A 853 -34.37 -42.55 0.66
CA PHE A 853 -34.42 -41.11 0.88
C PHE A 853 -35.84 -40.59 1.10
N ASP A 854 -36.80 -40.99 0.27
CA ASP A 854 -38.21 -40.62 0.40
C ASP A 854 -38.80 -41.17 1.71
N LYS A 855 -38.37 -42.36 2.17
CA LYS A 855 -38.75 -42.91 3.48
C LYS A 855 -38.16 -42.14 4.66
N ILE A 856 -36.88 -41.78 4.61
CA ILE A 856 -36.18 -41.05 5.70
C ILE A 856 -36.68 -39.60 5.81
N THR A 857 -36.98 -38.96 4.69
CA THR A 857 -37.47 -37.57 4.65
C THR A 857 -38.99 -37.44 4.84
N GLY A 858 -39.72 -38.56 4.88
CA GLY A 858 -41.18 -38.57 5.03
C GLY A 858 -41.93 -38.02 3.81
N TYR A 859 -41.31 -38.08 2.63
CA TYR A 859 -41.80 -37.53 1.38
C TYR A 859 -43.01 -38.31 0.85
N GLY A 860 -44.05 -37.57 0.46
CA GLY A 860 -45.34 -38.14 0.06
C GLY A 860 -46.43 -37.06 -0.09
N PRO A 861 -47.72 -37.43 -0.14
CA PRO A 861 -48.80 -36.48 -0.43
C PRO A 861 -49.09 -35.45 0.68
N ASN A 862 -48.65 -35.71 1.92
CA ASN A 862 -48.90 -34.86 3.09
C ASN A 862 -47.59 -34.26 3.61
N MET A 863 -47.00 -33.37 2.80
CA MET A 863 -45.84 -32.56 3.20
C MET A 863 -46.28 -31.33 4.00
N ASN A 864 -45.40 -30.88 4.88
CA ASN A 864 -45.47 -29.59 5.56
C ASN A 864 -44.07 -28.97 5.55
N GLU A 865 -43.98 -27.72 5.96
CA GLU A 865 -42.79 -26.87 5.93
C GLU A 865 -41.60 -27.53 6.64
N GLY A 866 -41.84 -28.14 7.81
CA GLY A 866 -40.81 -28.87 8.56
C GLY A 866 -40.26 -30.11 7.82
N LYS A 867 -41.12 -30.87 7.12
CA LYS A 867 -40.70 -32.01 6.29
C LYS A 867 -40.00 -31.57 5.02
N TRP A 868 -40.47 -30.52 4.36
CA TRP A 868 -39.81 -29.95 3.18
C TRP A 868 -38.40 -29.48 3.54
N LEU A 869 -38.26 -28.73 4.64
CA LEU A 869 -36.96 -28.26 5.13
C LEU A 869 -36.03 -29.41 5.53
N GLN A 870 -36.57 -30.48 6.14
CA GLN A 870 -35.78 -31.69 6.44
C GLN A 870 -35.34 -32.44 5.17
N ARG A 871 -36.19 -32.51 4.14
CA ARG A 871 -35.84 -33.12 2.85
C ARG A 871 -34.73 -32.34 2.15
N ILE A 872 -34.89 -31.02 2.07
CA ILE A 872 -33.92 -30.10 1.47
C ILE A 872 -32.57 -30.23 2.18
N VAL A 873 -32.51 -30.00 3.50
CA VAL A 873 -31.23 -30.09 4.26
C VAL A 873 -30.50 -31.42 4.04
N PHE A 874 -31.20 -32.54 3.91
CA PHE A 874 -30.57 -33.84 3.61
C PHE A 874 -30.05 -33.93 2.16
N LEU A 875 -30.76 -33.36 1.18
CA LEU A 875 -30.32 -33.30 -0.21
C LEU A 875 -29.03 -32.47 -0.34
N GLU A 876 -29.06 -31.23 0.14
CA GLU A 876 -27.91 -30.30 0.12
C GLU A 876 -26.69 -30.86 0.88
N THR A 877 -26.93 -31.65 1.94
CA THR A 877 -25.87 -32.34 2.70
C THR A 877 -25.04 -33.27 1.82
N VAL A 878 -25.67 -33.92 0.83
CA VAL A 878 -25.01 -34.83 -0.11
C VAL A 878 -24.45 -34.08 -1.32
N ALA A 879 -25.19 -33.08 -1.82
CA ALA A 879 -24.84 -32.34 -3.02
C ALA A 879 -23.66 -31.36 -2.83
N GLY A 880 -23.36 -30.90 -1.60
CA GLY A 880 -22.15 -30.12 -1.30
C GLY A 880 -20.79 -30.87 -1.38
N VAL A 881 -20.76 -32.14 -1.79
CA VAL A 881 -19.56 -33.00 -1.79
C VAL A 881 -18.94 -33.28 -3.18
N PRO A 882 -19.72 -33.60 -4.24
CA PRO A 882 -19.19 -34.05 -5.53
C PRO A 882 -18.25 -33.06 -6.23
N GLY A 883 -18.66 -31.79 -6.37
CA GLY A 883 -17.86 -30.76 -7.03
C GLY A 883 -16.48 -30.58 -6.37
N MET A 884 -16.44 -30.56 -5.03
CA MET A 884 -15.20 -30.46 -4.24
C MET A 884 -14.28 -31.67 -4.47
N VAL A 885 -14.83 -32.89 -4.41
CA VAL A 885 -14.07 -34.13 -4.65
C VAL A 885 -13.55 -34.19 -6.10
N GLY A 886 -14.38 -33.82 -7.07
CA GLY A 886 -14.04 -33.77 -8.48
C GLY A 886 -12.94 -32.77 -8.76
N GLY A 887 -13.11 -31.51 -8.31
CA GLY A 887 -12.12 -30.44 -8.43
C GLY A 887 -10.77 -30.81 -7.80
N MET A 888 -10.77 -31.37 -6.58
CA MET A 888 -9.54 -31.82 -5.92
C MET A 888 -8.83 -32.95 -6.68
N LEU A 889 -9.57 -34.00 -7.09
CA LEU A 889 -8.98 -35.13 -7.82
C LEU A 889 -8.48 -34.74 -9.22
N ARG A 890 -9.17 -33.82 -9.90
CA ARG A 890 -8.74 -33.24 -11.18
C ARG A 890 -7.52 -32.33 -11.02
N HIS A 891 -7.47 -31.48 -9.99
CA HIS A 891 -6.27 -30.69 -9.66
C HIS A 891 -5.04 -31.59 -9.45
N MET A 892 -5.18 -32.62 -8.61
CA MET A 892 -4.12 -33.61 -8.39
C MET A 892 -3.78 -34.43 -9.65
N ARG A 893 -4.72 -34.61 -10.58
CA ARG A 893 -4.43 -35.23 -11.89
C ARG A 893 -3.65 -34.29 -12.80
N SER A 894 -4.08 -33.04 -12.97
CA SER A 894 -3.40 -31.99 -13.76
C SER A 894 -1.93 -31.83 -13.33
N LEU A 895 -1.66 -31.76 -12.02
CA LEU A 895 -0.29 -31.73 -11.49
C LEU A 895 0.52 -33.01 -11.80
N ARG A 896 -0.10 -34.19 -11.82
CA ARG A 896 0.58 -35.46 -12.12
C ARG A 896 0.86 -35.68 -13.61
N VAL A 897 0.02 -35.15 -14.50
CA VAL A 897 0.21 -35.25 -15.96
C VAL A 897 0.93 -34.03 -16.56
N MET A 898 1.07 -32.94 -15.80
CA MET A 898 1.67 -31.65 -16.23
C MET A 898 0.91 -30.99 -17.40
N GLU A 899 -0.39 -31.28 -17.52
CA GLU A 899 -1.30 -30.71 -18.52
C GLU A 899 -2.29 -29.75 -17.84
N ARG A 900 -2.77 -28.74 -18.57
CA ARG A 900 -3.86 -27.88 -18.08
C ARG A 900 -5.14 -28.70 -17.98
N ASP A 901 -6.00 -28.30 -17.06
CA ASP A 901 -7.27 -28.98 -16.82
C ASP A 901 -8.42 -28.49 -17.72
N HIS A 902 -8.14 -27.57 -18.64
CA HIS A 902 -9.11 -27.00 -19.58
C HIS A 902 -10.38 -26.41 -18.92
N GLY A 903 -10.25 -25.97 -17.67
CA GLY A 903 -11.27 -25.22 -16.93
C GLY A 903 -12.31 -26.05 -16.17
N TRP A 904 -12.19 -27.38 -16.11
CA TRP A 904 -13.15 -28.22 -15.37
C TRP A 904 -13.11 -27.97 -13.85
N ILE A 905 -11.92 -27.76 -13.27
CA ILE A 905 -11.73 -27.45 -11.84
C ILE A 905 -12.52 -26.19 -11.43
N HIS A 906 -12.65 -25.19 -12.30
CA HIS A 906 -13.42 -23.98 -11.99
C HIS A 906 -14.89 -24.33 -11.78
N THR A 907 -15.54 -24.88 -12.82
CA THR A 907 -16.97 -25.24 -12.78
C THR A 907 -17.29 -26.22 -11.65
N LEU A 908 -16.41 -27.18 -11.35
CA LEU A 908 -16.64 -28.12 -10.25
C LEU A 908 -16.50 -27.50 -8.84
N LEU A 909 -15.66 -26.48 -8.68
CA LEU A 909 -15.56 -25.77 -7.41
C LEU A 909 -16.68 -24.73 -7.25
N GLU A 910 -17.14 -24.15 -8.36
CA GLU A 910 -18.31 -23.26 -8.46
C GLU A 910 -19.62 -24.01 -8.11
N GLU A 911 -19.82 -25.21 -8.65
CA GLU A 911 -20.87 -26.16 -8.26
C GLU A 911 -20.82 -26.43 -6.74
N ALA A 912 -19.66 -26.79 -6.20
CA ALA A 912 -19.50 -27.02 -4.75
C ALA A 912 -19.75 -25.79 -3.87
N GLU A 913 -19.53 -24.58 -4.41
CA GLU A 913 -19.79 -23.32 -3.73
C GLU A 913 -21.28 -22.98 -3.69
N ASN A 914 -22.00 -23.16 -4.80
CA ASN A 914 -23.46 -23.06 -4.87
C ASN A 914 -24.12 -23.99 -3.85
N GLU A 915 -23.80 -25.28 -3.90
CA GLU A 915 -24.35 -26.33 -3.02
C GLU A 915 -24.05 -26.07 -1.53
N ARG A 916 -22.87 -25.51 -1.22
CA ARG A 916 -22.53 -25.04 0.14
C ARG A 916 -23.49 -23.93 0.59
N MET A 917 -23.82 -22.99 -0.28
CA MET A 917 -24.70 -21.86 0.03
C MET A 917 -26.18 -22.25 0.10
N HIS A 918 -26.60 -23.25 -0.67
CA HIS A 918 -27.89 -23.92 -0.51
C HIS A 918 -27.99 -24.52 0.91
N LEU A 919 -27.05 -25.41 1.26
CA LEU A 919 -27.02 -26.07 2.57
C LEU A 919 -26.98 -25.06 3.74
N LEU A 920 -26.10 -24.06 3.70
CA LEU A 920 -26.00 -23.04 4.75
C LEU A 920 -27.29 -22.24 4.93
N THR A 921 -27.96 -21.88 3.83
CA THR A 921 -29.23 -21.16 3.86
C THR A 921 -30.32 -21.99 4.55
N PHE A 922 -30.48 -23.25 4.17
CA PHE A 922 -31.49 -24.12 4.78
C PHE A 922 -31.13 -24.59 6.21
N LEU A 923 -29.85 -24.67 6.56
CA LEU A 923 -29.41 -24.86 7.94
C LEU A 923 -29.71 -23.64 8.82
N LYS A 924 -29.48 -22.40 8.34
CA LYS A 924 -29.89 -21.16 9.05
C LYS A 924 -31.41 -21.12 9.24
N LEU A 925 -32.19 -21.48 8.22
CA LEU A 925 -33.66 -21.58 8.31
C LEU A 925 -34.15 -22.67 9.30
N ARG A 926 -33.45 -23.80 9.38
CA ARG A 926 -33.87 -24.94 10.23
C ARG A 926 -33.47 -24.80 11.69
N GLN A 927 -32.40 -24.05 11.97
CA GLN A 927 -31.66 -24.01 13.24
C GLN A 927 -31.51 -25.40 13.90
N PRO A 928 -30.84 -26.34 13.23
CA PRO A 928 -30.75 -27.72 13.71
C PRO A 928 -29.93 -27.81 14.99
N GLY A 929 -30.45 -28.57 15.96
CA GLY A 929 -29.74 -28.92 17.19
C GLY A 929 -28.56 -29.89 16.97
N PRO A 930 -27.73 -30.14 18.00
CA PRO A 930 -26.45 -30.85 17.86
C PRO A 930 -26.53 -32.22 17.17
N LEU A 931 -27.58 -33.01 17.44
CA LEU A 931 -27.77 -34.33 16.85
C LEU A 931 -27.96 -34.29 15.32
N VAL A 932 -28.67 -33.28 14.80
CA VAL A 932 -28.88 -33.13 13.35
C VAL A 932 -27.60 -32.62 12.69
N ARG A 933 -26.86 -31.70 13.33
CA ARG A 933 -25.53 -31.26 12.85
C ARG A 933 -24.53 -32.41 12.81
N ALA A 934 -24.51 -33.27 13.83
CA ALA A 934 -23.69 -34.48 13.84
C ALA A 934 -24.10 -35.47 12.73
N GLY A 935 -25.40 -35.57 12.42
CA GLY A 935 -25.90 -36.33 11.27
C GLY A 935 -25.39 -35.81 9.93
N VAL A 936 -25.41 -34.49 9.70
CA VAL A 936 -24.85 -33.83 8.51
C VAL A 936 -23.36 -34.18 8.35
N LEU A 937 -22.56 -33.97 9.41
CA LEU A 937 -21.13 -34.26 9.41
C LEU A 937 -20.83 -35.75 9.15
N LEU A 938 -21.59 -36.67 9.75
CA LEU A 938 -21.43 -38.11 9.54
C LEU A 938 -21.77 -38.49 8.09
N THR A 939 -22.87 -37.97 7.54
CA THR A 939 -23.29 -38.23 6.15
C THR A 939 -22.26 -37.69 5.17
N GLN A 940 -21.78 -36.45 5.34
CA GLN A 940 -20.71 -35.87 4.52
C GLN A 940 -19.41 -36.67 4.63
N GLY A 941 -18.98 -37.04 5.84
CA GLY A 941 -17.77 -37.83 6.06
C GLY A 941 -17.82 -39.20 5.37
N VAL A 942 -18.95 -39.92 5.47
CA VAL A 942 -19.14 -41.21 4.79
C VAL A 942 -19.21 -41.03 3.27
N PHE A 943 -20.03 -40.09 2.79
CA PHE A 943 -20.23 -39.88 1.35
C PHE A 943 -18.98 -39.35 0.66
N PHE A 944 -18.23 -38.42 1.26
CA PHE A 944 -16.94 -37.93 0.75
C PHE A 944 -15.95 -39.07 0.50
N ASN A 945 -15.75 -39.97 1.47
CA ASN A 945 -14.80 -41.07 1.34
C ASN A 945 -15.23 -42.08 0.25
N LEU A 946 -16.53 -42.40 0.18
CA LEU A 946 -17.06 -43.28 -0.86
C LEU A 946 -16.97 -42.64 -2.25
N TYR A 947 -17.41 -41.39 -2.39
CA TYR A 947 -17.42 -40.66 -3.66
C TYR A 947 -16.00 -40.40 -4.16
N PHE A 948 -15.04 -40.07 -3.29
CA PHE A 948 -13.61 -39.98 -3.62
C PHE A 948 -13.07 -41.28 -4.22
N PHE A 949 -13.37 -42.42 -3.60
CA PHE A 949 -12.96 -43.73 -4.11
C PHE A 949 -13.61 -44.05 -5.47
N PHE A 950 -14.92 -43.84 -5.62
CA PHE A 950 -15.61 -44.09 -6.89
C PHE A 950 -15.18 -43.12 -8.00
N TYR A 951 -14.88 -41.86 -7.68
CA TYR A 951 -14.38 -40.86 -8.64
C TYR A 951 -12.98 -41.23 -9.12
N MET A 952 -12.12 -41.79 -8.26
CA MET A 952 -10.84 -42.37 -8.71
C MET A 952 -11.02 -43.55 -9.68
N LEU A 953 -12.07 -44.37 -9.52
CA LEU A 953 -12.35 -45.50 -10.41
C LEU A 953 -12.99 -45.07 -11.73
N SER A 954 -13.98 -44.17 -11.70
CA SER A 954 -14.62 -43.66 -12.92
C SER A 954 -15.38 -42.34 -12.73
N PRO A 955 -14.78 -41.19 -13.09
CA PRO A 955 -15.45 -39.89 -13.06
C PRO A 955 -16.72 -39.83 -13.90
N LYS A 956 -16.77 -40.53 -15.05
CA LYS A 956 -17.95 -40.57 -15.93
C LYS A 956 -19.19 -41.15 -15.25
N HIS A 957 -19.01 -42.16 -14.40
CA HIS A 957 -20.11 -42.75 -13.63
C HIS A 957 -20.54 -41.83 -12.48
N CYS A 958 -19.59 -41.13 -11.89
CA CYS A 958 -19.84 -40.19 -10.80
C CYS A 958 -20.60 -38.94 -11.29
N HIS A 959 -20.21 -38.35 -12.41
CA HIS A 959 -20.97 -37.25 -13.05
C HIS A 959 -22.34 -37.73 -13.55
N ALA A 960 -22.45 -38.95 -14.11
CA ALA A 960 -23.76 -39.50 -14.50
C ALA A 960 -24.69 -39.71 -13.30
N PHE A 961 -24.17 -40.20 -12.18
CA PHE A 961 -24.92 -40.38 -10.93
C PHE A 961 -25.41 -39.04 -10.36
N ILE A 962 -24.56 -38.00 -10.38
CA ILE A 962 -24.92 -36.68 -9.84
C ILE A 962 -25.92 -35.93 -10.74
N GLY A 963 -25.76 -35.97 -12.07
CA GLY A 963 -26.76 -35.40 -13.00
C GLY A 963 -28.19 -35.89 -12.73
N TYR A 964 -28.34 -37.20 -12.44
CA TYR A 964 -29.63 -37.79 -12.05
C TYR A 964 -30.07 -37.47 -10.62
N LEU A 965 -29.16 -37.15 -9.71
CA LEU A 965 -29.48 -36.70 -8.35
C LEU A 965 -30.04 -35.27 -8.40
N GLU A 966 -29.40 -34.38 -9.16
CA GLU A 966 -29.81 -33.00 -9.40
C GLU A 966 -31.15 -32.93 -10.15
N GLU A 967 -31.42 -33.85 -11.10
CA GLU A 967 -32.77 -34.00 -11.67
C GLU A 967 -33.86 -34.23 -10.59
N GLU A 968 -33.56 -35.01 -9.54
CA GLU A 968 -34.48 -35.27 -8.43
C GLU A 968 -34.54 -34.10 -7.44
N ALA A 969 -33.51 -33.26 -7.39
CA ALA A 969 -33.52 -31.99 -6.69
C ALA A 969 -34.43 -30.98 -7.40
N VAL A 970 -34.27 -30.77 -8.71
CA VAL A 970 -35.17 -29.92 -9.53
C VAL A 970 -36.63 -30.35 -9.38
N LYS A 971 -36.92 -31.66 -9.34
CA LYS A 971 -38.27 -32.20 -9.05
C LYS A 971 -38.72 -31.87 -7.63
N THR A 972 -37.85 -32.05 -6.63
CA THR A 972 -38.11 -31.73 -5.22
C THR A 972 -38.46 -30.25 -5.03
N TYR A 973 -37.66 -29.32 -5.58
CA TYR A 973 -37.92 -27.89 -5.53
C TYR A 973 -39.17 -27.48 -6.31
N THR A 974 -39.42 -28.05 -7.49
CA THR A 974 -40.64 -27.78 -8.27
C THR A 974 -41.91 -28.18 -7.51
N HIS A 975 -41.90 -29.32 -6.81
CA HIS A 975 -43.03 -29.74 -5.99
C HIS A 975 -43.20 -28.88 -4.73
N ALA A 976 -42.11 -28.43 -4.10
CA ALA A 976 -42.18 -27.51 -2.98
C ALA A 976 -42.80 -26.16 -3.39
N ILE A 977 -42.36 -25.57 -4.52
CA ILE A 977 -42.95 -24.35 -5.10
C ILE A 977 -44.43 -24.57 -5.42
N ALA A 978 -44.80 -25.70 -6.02
CA ALA A 978 -46.20 -26.02 -6.29
C ALA A 978 -47.04 -26.16 -5.01
N ASP A 979 -46.48 -26.65 -3.90
CA ASP A 979 -47.19 -26.71 -2.61
C ASP A 979 -47.32 -25.32 -1.95
N ILE A 980 -46.38 -24.39 -2.17
CA ILE A 980 -46.57 -22.96 -1.82
C ILE A 980 -47.71 -22.36 -2.67
N ASP A 981 -47.64 -22.51 -4.00
CA ASP A 981 -48.59 -21.90 -4.94
C ASP A 981 -50.03 -22.42 -4.79
N ASN A 982 -50.18 -23.67 -4.34
CA ASN A 982 -51.48 -24.26 -3.99
C ASN A 982 -51.93 -23.95 -2.54
N GLY A 983 -51.22 -23.09 -1.81
CA GLY A 983 -51.59 -22.67 -0.45
C GLY A 983 -51.49 -23.76 0.62
N LYS A 984 -50.71 -24.83 0.38
CA LYS A 984 -50.52 -25.93 1.34
C LYS A 984 -49.45 -25.66 2.40
N LEU A 985 -48.60 -24.65 2.17
CA LEU A 985 -47.49 -24.24 3.03
C LEU A 985 -47.70 -22.80 3.53
N PRO A 986 -48.69 -22.56 4.42
CA PRO A 986 -49.03 -21.21 4.89
C PRO A 986 -47.88 -20.50 5.61
N GLU A 987 -46.94 -21.21 6.27
CA GLU A 987 -45.79 -20.56 6.90
C GLU A 987 -44.72 -20.10 5.90
N TRP A 988 -44.79 -20.53 4.63
CA TRP A 988 -43.83 -20.18 3.57
C TRP A 988 -44.39 -19.20 2.54
N ALA A 989 -45.72 -18.98 2.50
CA ALA A 989 -46.35 -18.08 1.54
C ALA A 989 -45.88 -16.63 1.65
N ASP A 990 -45.88 -16.07 2.87
CA ASP A 990 -45.53 -14.67 3.14
C ASP A 990 -44.17 -14.51 3.86
N LYS A 991 -43.38 -15.59 3.98
CA LYS A 991 -42.13 -15.57 4.73
C LYS A 991 -41.00 -14.96 3.89
N PRO A 992 -40.26 -13.95 4.41
CA PRO A 992 -39.12 -13.38 3.69
C PRO A 992 -37.98 -14.39 3.55
N ALA A 993 -37.22 -14.28 2.47
CA ALA A 993 -35.97 -15.01 2.29
C ALA A 993 -34.92 -14.54 3.31
N PRO A 994 -34.05 -15.44 3.84
CA PRO A 994 -32.97 -15.06 4.75
C PRO A 994 -32.00 -14.07 4.12
N ASP A 995 -31.41 -13.18 4.92
CA ASP A 995 -30.48 -12.15 4.41
C ASP A 995 -29.23 -12.74 3.74
N LEU A 996 -28.75 -13.90 4.22
CA LEU A 996 -27.70 -14.68 3.56
C LEU A 996 -28.05 -15.07 2.12
N ALA A 997 -29.32 -15.40 1.89
CA ALA A 997 -29.83 -15.77 0.58
C ALA A 997 -30.06 -14.55 -0.31
N LYS A 998 -30.67 -13.49 0.24
CA LYS A 998 -30.81 -12.20 -0.45
C LYS A 998 -29.47 -11.68 -0.97
N PHE A 999 -28.44 -11.74 -0.12
CA PHE A 999 -27.08 -11.33 -0.47
C PHE A 999 -26.46 -12.22 -1.56
N TYR A 1000 -26.54 -13.55 -1.43
CA TYR A 1000 -25.94 -14.49 -2.38
C TYR A 1000 -26.58 -14.41 -3.78
N TRP A 1001 -27.91 -14.60 -3.86
CA TRP A 1001 -28.66 -14.58 -5.12
C TRP A 1001 -29.05 -13.16 -5.59
N LYS A 1002 -28.58 -12.11 -4.90
CA LYS A 1002 -28.88 -10.69 -5.17
C LYS A 1002 -30.39 -10.41 -5.32
N MET A 1003 -31.16 -10.99 -4.41
CA MET A 1003 -32.62 -10.89 -4.39
C MET A 1003 -33.06 -9.52 -3.85
N SER A 1004 -34.29 -9.09 -4.17
CA SER A 1004 -34.86 -7.86 -3.61
C SER A 1004 -35.12 -7.99 -2.10
N GLU A 1005 -35.23 -6.86 -1.39
CA GLU A 1005 -35.50 -6.86 0.05
C GLU A 1005 -36.88 -7.43 0.41
N ASP A 1006 -37.85 -7.39 -0.53
CA ASP A 1006 -39.18 -8.01 -0.40
C ASP A 1006 -39.23 -9.47 -0.87
N ALA A 1007 -38.09 -10.09 -1.21
CA ALA A 1007 -38.04 -11.45 -1.71
C ALA A 1007 -38.53 -12.49 -0.69
N THR A 1008 -39.32 -13.44 -1.17
CA THR A 1008 -39.99 -14.46 -0.37
C THR A 1008 -39.25 -15.80 -0.38
N MET A 1009 -39.64 -16.71 0.51
CA MET A 1009 -39.24 -18.11 0.46
C MET A 1009 -39.52 -18.76 -0.91
N ARG A 1010 -40.57 -18.35 -1.62
CA ARG A 1010 -40.87 -18.84 -2.99
C ARG A 1010 -39.79 -18.43 -3.98
N ASP A 1011 -39.35 -17.18 -3.91
CA ASP A 1011 -38.32 -16.63 -4.79
C ASP A 1011 -36.95 -17.29 -4.52
N LEU A 1012 -36.68 -17.66 -3.25
CA LEU A 1012 -35.50 -18.45 -2.88
C LEU A 1012 -35.52 -19.83 -3.55
N LEU A 1013 -36.64 -20.57 -3.43
CA LEU A 1013 -36.75 -21.89 -4.04
C LEU A 1013 -36.66 -21.84 -5.58
N LEU A 1014 -37.08 -20.74 -6.21
CA LEU A 1014 -36.92 -20.54 -7.66
C LEU A 1014 -35.45 -20.43 -8.06
N ASN A 1015 -34.65 -19.64 -7.33
CA ASN A 1015 -33.23 -19.46 -7.61
C ASN A 1015 -32.43 -20.75 -7.37
N VAL A 1016 -32.65 -21.42 -6.24
CA VAL A 1016 -32.02 -22.72 -5.94
C VAL A 1016 -32.36 -23.76 -7.03
N ARG A 1017 -33.63 -23.82 -7.48
CA ARG A 1017 -34.04 -24.69 -8.59
C ARG A 1017 -33.31 -24.41 -9.91
N ALA A 1018 -32.91 -23.16 -10.14
CA ALA A 1018 -32.16 -22.79 -11.34
C ALA A 1018 -30.70 -23.26 -11.28
N ASP A 1019 -30.05 -23.13 -10.12
CA ASP A 1019 -28.71 -23.67 -9.88
C ASP A 1019 -28.70 -25.19 -10.08
N GLU A 1020 -29.63 -25.91 -9.47
CA GLU A 1020 -29.82 -27.37 -9.62
C GLU A 1020 -30.02 -27.80 -11.08
N ALA A 1021 -30.77 -27.01 -11.87
CA ALA A 1021 -30.98 -27.26 -13.29
C ALA A 1021 -29.70 -27.02 -14.12
N CYS A 1022 -28.88 -26.04 -13.72
CA CYS A 1022 -27.57 -25.80 -14.31
C CYS A 1022 -26.60 -26.93 -13.96
N HIS A 1023 -26.50 -27.33 -12.68
CA HIS A 1023 -25.63 -28.42 -12.23
C HIS A 1023 -25.98 -29.73 -12.94
N SER A 1024 -27.27 -30.09 -13.02
CA SER A 1024 -27.75 -31.26 -13.78
C SER A 1024 -27.29 -31.24 -15.24
N HIS A 1025 -27.33 -30.08 -15.90
CA HIS A 1025 -26.84 -29.95 -17.27
C HIS A 1025 -25.32 -30.12 -17.38
N VAL A 1026 -24.56 -29.51 -16.46
CA VAL A 1026 -23.10 -29.64 -16.38
C VAL A 1026 -22.68 -31.09 -16.14
N ASN A 1027 -23.23 -31.74 -15.11
CA ASN A 1027 -22.89 -33.11 -14.74
C ASN A 1027 -23.31 -34.13 -15.82
N HIS A 1028 -24.47 -33.96 -16.46
CA HIS A 1028 -24.83 -34.78 -17.62
C HIS A 1028 -23.86 -34.59 -18.80
N THR A 1029 -23.40 -33.38 -19.06
CA THR A 1029 -22.41 -33.09 -20.12
C THR A 1029 -21.04 -33.69 -19.80
N PHE A 1030 -20.55 -33.50 -18.57
CA PHE A 1030 -19.28 -34.04 -18.07
C PHE A 1030 -19.24 -35.58 -18.04
N SER A 1031 -20.40 -36.25 -17.90
CA SER A 1031 -20.48 -37.70 -18.05
C SER A 1031 -20.12 -38.20 -19.47
N GLU A 1032 -20.35 -37.37 -20.49
CA GLU A 1032 -20.12 -37.70 -21.90
C GLU A 1032 -18.70 -37.39 -22.37
N LEU A 1033 -18.15 -36.25 -21.95
CA LEU A 1033 -16.81 -35.80 -22.32
C LEU A 1033 -15.72 -36.75 -21.79
N LYS A 1034 -14.58 -36.84 -22.48
CA LYS A 1034 -13.35 -37.40 -21.91
C LYS A 1034 -12.76 -36.35 -20.98
N GLN A 1035 -12.01 -36.78 -19.97
CA GLN A 1035 -11.39 -35.85 -19.02
C GLN A 1035 -10.29 -34.96 -19.63
N SER A 1036 -9.92 -35.17 -20.90
CA SER A 1036 -8.98 -34.38 -21.70
C SER A 1036 -9.66 -33.39 -22.65
N ASP A 1037 -10.99 -33.44 -22.76
CA ASP A 1037 -11.74 -32.57 -23.67
C ASP A 1037 -11.95 -31.21 -22.99
N ASP A 1038 -12.02 -30.13 -23.78
CA ASP A 1038 -12.23 -28.77 -23.26
C ASP A 1038 -13.56 -28.64 -22.48
N ASN A 1039 -13.58 -27.84 -21.41
CA ASN A 1039 -14.82 -27.53 -20.70
C ASN A 1039 -15.68 -26.57 -21.54
N PRO A 1040 -16.88 -26.96 -22.02
CA PRO A 1040 -17.72 -26.09 -22.85
C PRO A 1040 -18.30 -24.89 -22.08
N PHE A 1041 -18.23 -24.89 -20.75
CA PHE A 1041 -18.81 -23.84 -19.89
C PHE A 1041 -17.81 -22.71 -19.53
N VAL A 1042 -16.59 -22.71 -20.07
CA VAL A 1042 -15.53 -21.75 -19.68
C VAL A 1042 -15.26 -20.71 -20.77
N LYS A 1043 -15.92 -19.55 -20.60
CA LYS A 1043 -15.89 -18.31 -21.41
C LYS A 1043 -16.66 -18.31 -22.73
N GLY A 1044 -17.49 -17.28 -22.89
CA GLY A 1044 -17.83 -16.68 -24.19
C GLY A 1044 -19.11 -17.17 -24.88
N ASN A 1045 -19.64 -18.33 -24.51
CA ASN A 1045 -20.89 -18.88 -25.07
C ASN A 1045 -22.03 -18.89 -24.03
N HIS A 1046 -22.41 -17.72 -23.51
CA HIS A 1046 -23.68 -17.55 -22.78
C HIS A 1046 -24.88 -17.35 -23.75
N GLU A 1047 -24.85 -18.02 -24.90
CA GLU A 1047 -26.05 -18.35 -25.67
C GLU A 1047 -26.34 -19.84 -25.46
N ILE A 1048 -27.12 -20.12 -24.41
CA ILE A 1048 -28.05 -21.25 -24.18
C ILE A 1048 -28.33 -21.23 -22.67
N ALA A 1049 -29.38 -20.51 -22.28
CA ALA A 1049 -30.53 -21.07 -21.56
C ALA A 1049 -31.66 -20.04 -21.54
#